data_AF-A0A357VCY8-F1
#
_entry.id   AF-A0A357VCY8-F1
#
_cell.length_a   1.000
_cell.length_b   1.000
_cell.length_c   1.000
_cell.angle_alpha   90.00
_cell.angle_beta   90.00
_cell.angle_gamma   90.00
#
_symmetry.space_group_name_H-M   'P 1'
#
loop_
_entity.id
_entity.type
_entity.pdbx_description
1 polymer ?
#
loop_
_entity_poly.entity_id
_entity_poly.type
_entity_poly.pdbx_seq_one_letter_code
_entity_poly.pdbx_strand_id
1 'polypeptide(L)'
;MSPRNSDKNKDVIKELEKTISPILVVNNSSLKPYVELFEYAPENIYQQPLGSLVGFFEVKEFSDESAYVVNFLTSVLKKEYYINPKRPVTESLDSALHKVNIALSELAKHGNVEWLGKINAAICVLEKNNAHFSVSGDAKIFLYRNQSLSEISEDLASDSLEPHPLKTFVNVSSGRLEKNDRMLITSADIFHILPIAEIKKNFQRFEGDKFVQFLKTALSNQIEMIASVVVEMTEVVPAAATKALPRKKSPKAVNAFSQQSFASAKDTETLAQENELEMTILPADAEQEYTDEKTGHIYVQGEVNENNENTNPQMNLYWDMIKEKISQGSYLTKNEIRKRFSLYKKQLAKRRELRRIEKEKQQLLAAEEAKRLEEERVLQEIQREQQIAEEQQLAKLHLEEENKRQQENLAQENILAKAEIAKKKTAAKIKVADIGAEEPESQPTADSQLSFKEKLRLARLEQQGNAVIDLKNKTAKETETLEEEILIQPEIQFENVETTSKTTKLKMLALENIKKILPLSKKLIAHTKIGLSKIRAIAKRRSGIAKPSQLTTIITPHFSKIGKLFSHFSGKQKLFILFALALIFIAPLFIVRFLNRPKAPTIVELQDAPLTQIGALANDKNIDFNTQIQAILSNSNIVTALIANNNPTVVTKNSVIVLQNKEPKEFPIPADSGAAISATYMKDLSLVLIFTDSNKILSFSPISEKFASNNIDLSNISSGSPIGTYLTYLYVLDQKNNQIYRFPRADGGFGEKTSWLKDSTSLANVSEITIDDNIYAISDNKVLKFFKGKVVDFTLEASTTPINFDKIYTTPDLQNLYVLDTQNSRLVSYSKDGNILVQYHNEAFKDALSLTVDEQNKLAYIATLAGLISVTLQ
;
A
#
# COMPACT_ATOMS: atom_id res chain seq x y z
N MET A 1 -42.11 -60.15 17.08
CA MET A 1 -41.11 -60.27 15.99
C MET A 1 -41.39 -59.19 14.96
N SER A 2 -40.37 -58.42 14.58
CA SER A 2 -40.09 -57.87 13.24
C SER A 2 -38.81 -57.03 13.37
N PRO A 3 -37.88 -57.07 12.40
CA PRO A 3 -36.46 -56.92 12.73
C PRO A 3 -35.96 -55.46 12.75
N ARG A 4 -34.91 -55.22 13.53
CA ARG A 4 -34.00 -54.07 13.34
C ARG A 4 -33.40 -54.18 11.94
N ASN A 5 -33.81 -53.33 11.01
CA ASN A 5 -33.14 -53.29 9.71
C ASN A 5 -31.89 -52.41 9.78
N SER A 6 -30.73 -53.03 9.60
CA SER A 6 -29.41 -52.42 9.68
C SER A 6 -28.92 -51.97 8.30
N ASP A 7 -29.50 -50.90 7.76
CA ASP A 7 -29.01 -50.26 6.52
C ASP A 7 -28.37 -48.90 6.81
N LYS A 8 -27.18 -48.94 7.43
CA LYS A 8 -26.22 -47.84 7.42
C LYS A 8 -25.16 -48.07 6.35
N ASN A 9 -25.58 -48.08 5.10
CA ASN A 9 -24.73 -47.87 3.92
C ASN A 9 -25.58 -47.27 2.80
N LYS A 10 -25.97 -45.99 2.97
CA LYS A 10 -26.05 -45.13 1.79
C LYS A 10 -24.62 -44.79 1.43
N ASP A 11 -24.18 -45.16 0.24
CA ASP A 11 -22.93 -44.69 -0.32
C ASP A 11 -22.94 -43.16 -0.32
N VAL A 12 -22.20 -42.57 0.61
CA VAL A 12 -21.94 -41.13 0.60
C VAL A 12 -20.95 -40.90 -0.53
N ILE A 13 -21.49 -40.66 -1.72
CA ILE A 13 -20.73 -40.35 -2.92
C ILE A 13 -19.78 -39.22 -2.57
N LYS A 14 -18.47 -39.50 -2.61
CA LYS A 14 -17.45 -38.48 -2.36
C LYS A 14 -17.55 -37.43 -3.45
N GLU A 15 -17.61 -36.17 -3.05
CA GLU A 15 -17.45 -35.06 -3.97
C GLU A 15 -16.02 -35.12 -4.53
N LEU A 16 -15.92 -35.06 -5.86
CA LEU A 16 -14.64 -35.09 -6.56
C LEU A 16 -14.06 -33.68 -6.63
N GLU A 17 -12.74 -33.58 -6.58
CA GLU A 17 -12.05 -32.32 -6.81
C GLU A 17 -11.98 -32.06 -8.33
N LYS A 18 -12.12 -30.79 -8.71
CA LYS A 18 -12.16 -30.35 -10.11
C LYS A 18 -10.94 -29.48 -10.37
N THR A 19 -10.10 -29.88 -11.30
CA THR A 19 -9.06 -29.01 -11.85
C THR A 19 -9.54 -28.47 -13.18
N ILE A 20 -9.89 -27.18 -13.22
CA ILE A 20 -10.21 -26.46 -14.45
C ILE A 20 -8.90 -25.80 -14.93
N SER A 21 -8.60 -25.92 -16.21
CA SER A 21 -7.36 -25.43 -16.82
C SER A 21 -7.66 -24.70 -18.12
N PRO A 22 -7.80 -23.35 -18.07
CA PRO A 22 -8.05 -22.53 -19.25
C PRO A 22 -6.78 -22.35 -20.10
N ILE A 23 -6.93 -22.56 -21.42
CA ILE A 23 -5.90 -22.43 -22.43
C ILE A 23 -6.39 -21.47 -23.52
N LEU A 24 -6.11 -20.18 -23.32
CA LEU A 24 -6.29 -19.15 -24.34
C LEU A 24 -4.95 -18.88 -25.04
N VAL A 25 -4.94 -19.00 -26.37
CA VAL A 25 -3.81 -18.65 -27.24
C VAL A 25 -4.27 -17.55 -28.18
N VAL A 26 -3.57 -16.41 -28.16
CA VAL A 26 -3.77 -15.30 -29.09
C VAL A 26 -2.39 -14.75 -29.45
N ASN A 27 -1.87 -15.13 -30.62
CA ASN A 27 -0.55 -14.73 -31.10
C ASN A 27 -0.53 -13.34 -31.74
N ASN A 28 -1.64 -12.92 -32.34
CA ASN A 28 -1.82 -11.56 -32.86
C ASN A 28 -2.75 -10.77 -31.94
N SER A 29 -2.24 -9.68 -31.34
CA SER A 29 -2.98 -8.87 -30.38
C SER A 29 -4.26 -8.23 -30.93
N SER A 30 -4.40 -8.07 -32.25
CA SER A 30 -5.64 -7.57 -32.85
C SER A 30 -6.80 -8.57 -32.79
N LEU A 31 -6.51 -9.88 -32.62
CA LEU A 31 -7.53 -10.93 -32.57
C LEU A 31 -8.15 -11.10 -31.19
N LYS A 32 -7.55 -10.51 -30.15
CA LYS A 32 -8.01 -10.62 -28.75
C LYS A 32 -9.50 -10.25 -28.53
N PRO A 33 -10.08 -9.21 -29.15
CA PRO A 33 -11.49 -8.86 -28.92
C PRO A 33 -12.49 -9.93 -29.40
N TYR A 34 -12.07 -10.82 -30.30
CA TYR A 34 -12.92 -11.80 -30.99
C TYR A 34 -12.94 -13.17 -30.29
N VAL A 35 -12.26 -13.31 -29.15
CA VAL A 35 -12.29 -14.52 -28.32
C VAL A 35 -12.25 -14.16 -26.84
N GLU A 36 -13.15 -14.74 -26.06
CA GLU A 36 -13.15 -14.63 -24.60
C GLU A 36 -13.36 -16.03 -24.02
N LEU A 37 -12.45 -16.42 -23.14
CA LEU A 37 -12.51 -17.66 -22.38
C LEU A 37 -12.85 -17.29 -20.94
N PHE A 38 -13.97 -17.80 -20.43
CA PHE A 38 -14.47 -17.48 -19.10
C PHE A 38 -14.48 -18.70 -18.17
N GLU A 39 -14.11 -18.45 -16.93
CA GLU A 39 -14.26 -19.37 -15.80
C GLU A 39 -14.87 -18.57 -14.64
N TYR A 40 -16.13 -18.84 -14.36
CA TYR A 40 -16.89 -18.17 -13.30
C TYR A 40 -17.25 -19.20 -12.22
N ALA A 41 -16.55 -19.12 -11.10
CA ALA A 41 -16.95 -19.81 -9.88
C ALA A 41 -18.09 -19.04 -9.16
N PRO A 42 -18.92 -19.71 -8.35
CA PRO A 42 -19.92 -19.05 -7.51
C PRO A 42 -19.31 -18.02 -6.55
N GLU A 43 -19.70 -16.74 -6.69
CA GLU A 43 -19.20 -15.65 -5.86
C GLU A 43 -19.80 -15.67 -4.44
N ASN A 44 -21.01 -16.24 -4.29
CA ASN A 44 -21.76 -16.24 -3.04
C ASN A 44 -22.18 -17.65 -2.60
N ILE A 45 -22.34 -17.85 -1.28
CA ILE A 45 -22.83 -19.12 -0.69
C ILE A 45 -24.17 -19.56 -1.31
N TYR A 46 -25.04 -18.60 -1.65
CA TYR A 46 -26.31 -18.89 -2.31
C TYR A 46 -26.16 -19.44 -3.74
N GLN A 47 -25.09 -19.06 -4.46
CA GLN A 47 -24.79 -19.50 -5.82
C GLN A 47 -24.00 -20.83 -5.86
N GLN A 48 -23.44 -21.29 -4.74
CA GLN A 48 -22.71 -22.57 -4.66
C GLN A 48 -23.49 -23.78 -5.24
N PRO A 49 -24.83 -23.91 -5.06
CA PRO A 49 -25.61 -24.97 -5.69
C PRO A 49 -25.68 -24.93 -7.23
N LEU A 50 -25.33 -23.80 -7.86
CA LEU A 50 -25.28 -23.68 -9.33
C LEU A 50 -23.95 -24.17 -9.92
N GLY A 51 -22.91 -24.36 -9.11
CA GLY A 51 -21.59 -24.77 -9.59
C GLY A 51 -20.87 -23.72 -10.46
N SER A 52 -19.75 -24.13 -11.04
CA SER A 52 -18.89 -23.25 -11.85
C SER A 52 -19.32 -23.25 -13.32
N LEU A 53 -19.50 -22.07 -13.90
CA LEU A 53 -19.78 -21.83 -15.31
C LEU A 53 -18.45 -21.60 -16.06
N VAL A 54 -18.17 -22.40 -17.09
CA VAL A 54 -16.89 -22.44 -17.80
C VAL A 54 -17.13 -22.57 -19.29
N GLY A 55 -16.39 -21.83 -20.12
CA GLY A 55 -16.58 -21.91 -21.56
C GLY A 55 -15.79 -20.87 -22.34
N PHE A 56 -16.15 -20.74 -23.61
CA PHE A 56 -15.64 -19.68 -24.47
C PHE A 56 -16.68 -19.22 -25.49
N PHE A 57 -16.51 -17.97 -25.93
CA PHE A 57 -17.10 -17.44 -27.16
C PHE A 57 -15.96 -17.03 -28.10
N GLU A 58 -16.13 -17.32 -29.38
CA GLU A 58 -15.17 -17.03 -30.45
C GLU A 58 -15.95 -16.59 -31.69
N VAL A 59 -15.52 -15.52 -32.36
CA VAL A 59 -16.14 -15.04 -33.61
C VAL A 59 -15.09 -15.03 -34.71
N LYS A 60 -15.31 -15.83 -35.75
CA LYS A 60 -14.44 -15.92 -36.94
C LYS A 60 -14.75 -14.81 -37.97
N GLU A 61 -14.96 -13.60 -37.49
CA GLU A 61 -15.11 -12.38 -38.31
C GLU A 61 -14.46 -11.20 -37.58
N PHE A 62 -13.53 -10.51 -38.26
CA PHE A 62 -12.67 -9.51 -37.65
C PHE A 62 -13.06 -8.06 -37.98
N SER A 63 -14.37 -7.77 -37.91
CA SER A 63 -14.90 -6.41 -38.05
C SER A 63 -15.03 -5.68 -36.71
N ASP A 64 -14.86 -4.36 -36.71
CA ASP A 64 -14.95 -3.54 -35.49
C ASP A 64 -16.29 -3.69 -34.75
N GLU A 65 -17.37 -4.02 -35.47
CA GLU A 65 -18.69 -4.33 -34.90
C GLU A 65 -18.76 -5.71 -34.22
N SER A 66 -17.93 -6.67 -34.62
CA SER A 66 -17.87 -8.00 -34.00
C SER A 66 -17.02 -8.01 -32.71
N ALA A 67 -16.10 -7.06 -32.55
CA ALA A 67 -15.14 -6.98 -31.45
C ALA A 67 -15.73 -6.82 -30.03
N TYR A 68 -16.96 -6.31 -29.90
CA TYR A 68 -17.63 -6.20 -28.59
C TYR A 68 -18.59 -7.37 -28.29
N VAL A 69 -19.00 -8.12 -29.31
CA VAL A 69 -20.06 -9.14 -29.23
C VAL A 69 -19.71 -10.18 -28.18
N VAL A 70 -18.50 -10.73 -28.27
CA VAL A 70 -17.97 -11.79 -27.39
C VAL A 70 -18.02 -11.39 -25.91
N ASN A 71 -17.53 -10.19 -25.57
CA ASN A 71 -17.53 -9.65 -24.20
C ASN A 71 -18.96 -9.37 -23.68
N PHE A 72 -19.83 -8.89 -24.56
CA PHE A 72 -21.23 -8.63 -24.25
C PHE A 72 -22.00 -9.93 -23.95
N LEU A 73 -21.87 -10.95 -24.80
CA LEU A 73 -22.53 -12.25 -24.60
C LEU A 73 -22.05 -12.95 -23.32
N THR A 74 -20.74 -12.91 -23.04
CA THR A 74 -20.15 -13.44 -21.80
C THR A 74 -20.75 -12.74 -20.57
N SER A 75 -20.91 -11.41 -20.63
CA SER A 75 -21.51 -10.62 -19.55
C SER A 75 -22.99 -10.93 -19.34
N VAL A 76 -23.76 -11.10 -20.42
CA VAL A 76 -25.18 -11.50 -20.38
C VAL A 76 -25.31 -12.92 -19.79
N LEU A 77 -24.51 -13.87 -20.28
CA LEU A 77 -24.51 -15.26 -19.81
C LEU A 77 -24.24 -15.34 -18.29
N LYS A 78 -23.17 -14.70 -17.81
CA LYS A 78 -22.83 -14.69 -16.37
C LYS A 78 -23.96 -14.10 -15.53
N LYS A 79 -24.50 -12.95 -15.94
CA LYS A 79 -25.52 -12.22 -15.19
C LYS A 79 -26.81 -13.03 -15.04
N GLU A 80 -27.30 -13.61 -16.13
CA GLU A 80 -28.56 -14.35 -16.15
C GLU A 80 -28.44 -15.72 -15.50
N TYR A 81 -27.31 -16.40 -15.67
CA TYR A 81 -27.08 -17.72 -15.05
C TYR A 81 -27.14 -17.65 -13.51
N TYR A 82 -26.50 -16.64 -12.93
CA TYR A 82 -26.43 -16.46 -11.47
C TYR A 82 -27.55 -15.57 -10.89
N ILE A 83 -28.52 -15.12 -11.69
CA ILE A 83 -29.55 -14.15 -11.26
C ILE A 83 -30.49 -14.69 -10.17
N ASN A 84 -30.81 -15.99 -10.22
CA ASN A 84 -31.73 -16.63 -9.29
C ASN A 84 -31.11 -17.91 -8.72
N PRO A 85 -30.39 -17.83 -7.59
CA PRO A 85 -29.69 -18.98 -7.00
C PRO A 85 -30.60 -20.07 -6.43
N LYS A 86 -31.93 -19.91 -6.50
CA LYS A 86 -32.92 -20.93 -6.12
C LYS A 86 -33.38 -21.80 -7.29
N ARG A 87 -33.08 -21.43 -8.54
CA ARG A 87 -33.40 -22.24 -9.71
C ARG A 87 -32.51 -23.48 -9.78
N PRO A 88 -33.00 -24.61 -10.32
CA PRO A 88 -32.14 -25.74 -10.65
C PRO A 88 -31.16 -25.35 -11.77
N VAL A 89 -30.00 -25.99 -11.76
CA VAL A 89 -28.86 -25.74 -12.67
C VAL A 89 -29.27 -25.71 -14.14
N THR A 90 -30.12 -26.66 -14.56
CA THR A 90 -30.64 -26.76 -15.93
C THR A 90 -31.52 -25.57 -16.30
N GLU A 91 -32.49 -25.18 -15.48
CA GLU A 91 -33.38 -24.03 -15.75
C GLU A 91 -32.59 -22.70 -15.78
N SER A 92 -31.57 -22.56 -14.93
CA SER A 92 -30.67 -21.41 -14.96
C SER A 92 -29.84 -21.37 -16.25
N LEU A 93 -29.33 -22.51 -16.71
CA LEU A 93 -28.58 -22.62 -17.96
C LEU A 93 -29.49 -22.33 -19.17
N ASP A 94 -30.66 -22.96 -19.24
CA ASP A 94 -31.67 -22.72 -20.28
C ASP A 94 -32.08 -21.25 -20.34
N SER A 95 -32.33 -20.62 -19.18
CA SER A 95 -32.67 -19.19 -19.08
C SER A 95 -31.54 -18.30 -19.61
N ALA A 96 -30.28 -18.60 -19.26
CA ALA A 96 -29.12 -17.84 -19.68
C ALA A 96 -28.86 -17.98 -21.19
N LEU A 97 -28.90 -19.21 -21.72
CA LEU A 97 -28.78 -19.49 -23.16
C LEU A 97 -29.91 -18.83 -23.96
N HIS A 98 -31.15 -18.85 -23.46
CA HIS A 98 -32.27 -18.17 -24.08
C HIS A 98 -32.06 -16.65 -24.12
N LYS A 99 -31.53 -16.04 -23.05
CA LYS A 99 -31.23 -14.60 -23.04
C LYS A 99 -30.04 -14.24 -23.94
N VAL A 100 -29.05 -15.11 -24.06
CA VAL A 100 -27.95 -15.00 -25.04
C VAL A 100 -28.49 -15.04 -26.47
N ASN A 101 -29.37 -15.98 -26.82
CA ASN A 101 -30.06 -16.03 -28.11
C ASN A 101 -30.89 -14.75 -28.39
N ILE A 102 -31.58 -14.19 -27.38
CA ILE A 102 -32.29 -12.91 -27.52
C ILE A 102 -31.30 -11.77 -27.81
N ALA A 103 -30.20 -11.69 -27.05
CA ALA A 103 -29.17 -10.66 -27.23
C ALA A 103 -28.53 -10.73 -28.63
N LEU A 104 -28.23 -11.93 -29.13
CA LEU A 104 -27.82 -12.18 -30.51
C LEU A 104 -28.85 -11.68 -31.53
N SER A 105 -30.15 -11.92 -31.28
CA SER A 105 -31.21 -11.40 -32.15
C SER A 105 -31.39 -9.88 -32.09
N GLU A 106 -31.04 -9.23 -30.98
CA GLU A 106 -31.03 -7.77 -30.86
C GLU A 106 -29.87 -7.17 -31.66
N LEU A 107 -28.66 -7.75 -31.57
CA LEU A 107 -27.49 -7.36 -32.39
C LEU A 107 -27.81 -7.43 -33.90
N ALA A 108 -28.39 -8.54 -34.35
CA ALA A 108 -28.78 -8.73 -35.74
C ALA A 108 -29.83 -7.70 -36.22
N LYS A 109 -30.78 -7.30 -35.36
CA LYS A 109 -31.78 -6.26 -35.67
C LYS A 109 -31.17 -4.86 -35.77
N HIS A 110 -30.06 -4.61 -35.09
CA HIS A 110 -29.36 -3.32 -35.13
C HIS A 110 -28.40 -3.17 -36.32
N GLY A 111 -28.33 -4.17 -37.21
CA GLY A 111 -27.51 -4.15 -38.44
C GLY A 111 -26.21 -4.94 -38.34
N ASN A 112 -25.76 -5.26 -37.12
CA ASN A 112 -24.59 -6.10 -36.89
C ASN A 112 -24.95 -7.58 -37.12
N VAL A 113 -24.83 -8.03 -38.37
CA VAL A 113 -25.16 -9.40 -38.83
C VAL A 113 -23.94 -10.21 -39.26
N GLU A 114 -22.74 -9.63 -39.29
CA GLU A 114 -21.55 -10.24 -39.90
C GLU A 114 -21.02 -11.46 -39.12
N TRP A 115 -21.25 -11.52 -37.81
CA TRP A 115 -20.94 -12.68 -36.95
C TRP A 115 -21.91 -13.87 -37.15
N LEU A 116 -23.03 -13.69 -37.85
CA LEU A 116 -24.08 -14.69 -37.97
C LEU A 116 -23.59 -15.91 -38.76
N GLY A 117 -23.58 -17.09 -38.13
CA GLY A 117 -23.00 -18.30 -38.70
C GLY A 117 -21.47 -18.40 -38.58
N LYS A 118 -20.80 -17.41 -37.97
CA LYS A 118 -19.34 -17.40 -37.70
C LYS A 118 -19.01 -17.41 -36.20
N ILE A 119 -20.01 -17.62 -35.35
CA ILE A 119 -19.87 -17.66 -33.88
C ILE A 119 -19.74 -19.10 -33.37
N ASN A 120 -18.57 -19.40 -32.82
CA ASN A 120 -18.23 -20.66 -32.18
C ASN A 120 -18.29 -20.48 -30.66
N ALA A 121 -18.99 -21.37 -29.97
CA ALA A 121 -19.09 -21.27 -28.51
C ALA A 121 -19.36 -22.64 -27.89
N ALA A 122 -18.70 -22.89 -26.76
CA ALA A 122 -19.02 -24.03 -25.90
C ALA A 122 -19.17 -23.53 -24.47
N ILE A 123 -20.31 -23.86 -23.86
CA ILE A 123 -20.72 -23.42 -22.54
C ILE A 123 -20.94 -24.67 -21.69
N CYS A 124 -20.25 -24.78 -20.57
CA CYS A 124 -20.30 -25.91 -19.66
C CYS A 124 -20.51 -25.42 -18.22
N VAL A 125 -21.28 -26.17 -17.44
CA VAL A 125 -21.59 -25.90 -16.04
C VAL A 125 -21.25 -27.14 -15.23
N LEU A 126 -20.38 -27.00 -14.23
CA LEU A 126 -19.87 -28.08 -13.41
C LEU A 126 -20.49 -28.03 -12.00
N GLU A 127 -21.65 -28.68 -11.81
CA GLU A 127 -22.31 -28.83 -10.51
C GLU A 127 -21.86 -30.12 -9.82
N LYS A 128 -21.13 -30.07 -8.70
CA LYS A 128 -20.65 -31.26 -7.96
C LYS A 128 -20.01 -32.32 -8.87
N ASN A 129 -20.62 -33.48 -9.10
CA ASN A 129 -20.12 -34.51 -10.01
C ASN A 129 -20.88 -34.55 -11.35
N ASN A 130 -21.64 -33.52 -11.70
CA ASN A 130 -22.40 -33.37 -12.95
C ASN A 130 -21.77 -32.28 -13.84
N ALA A 131 -21.92 -32.46 -15.16
CA ALA A 131 -21.64 -31.46 -16.18
C ALA A 131 -22.89 -31.25 -17.04
N HIS A 132 -23.30 -29.99 -17.21
CA HIS A 132 -24.37 -29.56 -18.11
C HIS A 132 -23.77 -28.67 -19.18
N PHE A 133 -24.06 -28.88 -20.47
CA PHE A 133 -23.36 -28.16 -21.52
C PHE A 133 -24.21 -27.95 -22.79
N SER A 134 -23.87 -26.89 -23.52
CA SER A 134 -24.46 -26.51 -24.81
C SER A 134 -23.38 -25.93 -25.71
N VAL A 135 -23.58 -26.05 -27.03
CA VAL A 135 -22.56 -25.81 -28.06
C VAL A 135 -23.19 -25.11 -29.26
N SER A 136 -22.43 -24.21 -29.89
CA SER A 136 -22.78 -23.51 -31.13
C SER A 136 -21.58 -23.46 -32.07
N GLY A 137 -21.85 -23.52 -33.38
CA GLY A 137 -20.82 -23.48 -34.42
C GLY A 137 -19.89 -24.71 -34.39
N ASP A 138 -18.63 -24.51 -34.77
CA ASP A 138 -17.59 -25.54 -34.84
C ASP A 138 -16.97 -25.92 -33.48
N ALA A 139 -17.54 -25.46 -32.37
CA ALA A 139 -17.04 -25.81 -31.05
C ALA A 139 -17.34 -27.29 -30.72
N LYS A 140 -16.42 -27.96 -30.03
CA LYS A 140 -16.52 -29.39 -29.71
C LYS A 140 -16.13 -29.68 -28.26
N ILE A 141 -16.76 -30.71 -27.68
CA ILE A 141 -16.50 -31.19 -26.33
C ILE A 141 -16.23 -32.69 -26.40
N PHE A 142 -15.07 -33.09 -25.88
CA PHE A 142 -14.66 -34.49 -25.78
C PHE A 142 -14.60 -34.92 -24.32
N LEU A 143 -15.03 -36.14 -24.06
CA LEU A 143 -14.85 -36.83 -22.79
C LEU A 143 -13.84 -37.97 -22.98
N TYR A 144 -12.78 -37.94 -22.19
CA TYR A 144 -11.83 -39.04 -22.05
C TYR A 144 -12.22 -39.86 -20.81
N ARG A 145 -12.76 -41.06 -21.04
CA ARG A 145 -13.17 -42.03 -20.02
C ARG A 145 -12.73 -43.43 -20.43
N ASN A 146 -12.21 -44.21 -19.47
CA ASN A 146 -11.80 -45.61 -19.68
C ASN A 146 -10.87 -45.83 -20.91
N GLN A 147 -9.89 -44.94 -21.10
CA GLN A 147 -8.96 -44.93 -22.24
C GLN A 147 -9.61 -44.73 -23.63
N SER A 148 -10.91 -44.43 -23.69
CA SER A 148 -11.60 -43.95 -24.88
C SER A 148 -11.72 -42.43 -24.85
N LEU A 149 -11.69 -41.81 -26.03
CA LEU A 149 -11.97 -40.39 -26.23
C LEU A 149 -13.22 -40.34 -27.11
N SER A 150 -14.35 -39.89 -26.55
CA SER A 150 -15.62 -39.76 -27.25
C SER A 150 -15.97 -38.28 -27.38
N GLU A 151 -16.43 -37.87 -28.55
CA GLU A 151 -17.12 -36.58 -28.69
C GLU A 151 -18.49 -36.69 -27.99
N ILE A 152 -18.85 -35.66 -27.22
CA ILE A 152 -20.14 -35.59 -26.49
C ILE A 152 -20.97 -34.38 -26.90
N SER A 153 -20.45 -33.55 -27.83
CA SER A 153 -21.10 -32.39 -28.43
C SER A 153 -21.86 -32.67 -29.74
N GLU A 154 -21.85 -33.91 -30.21
CA GLU A 154 -22.58 -34.35 -31.40
C GLU A 154 -24.08 -34.03 -31.27
N ASP A 155 -24.70 -33.55 -32.35
CA ASP A 155 -26.10 -33.11 -32.45
C ASP A 155 -26.55 -31.98 -31.48
N LEU A 156 -25.62 -31.24 -30.84
CA LEU A 156 -25.98 -30.12 -29.95
C LEU A 156 -26.06 -28.74 -30.63
N ALA A 157 -25.27 -28.53 -31.68
CA ALA A 157 -25.32 -27.31 -32.50
C ALA A 157 -26.54 -27.31 -33.43
N SER A 158 -26.89 -26.14 -33.97
CA SER A 158 -28.02 -26.00 -34.89
C SER A 158 -27.67 -26.40 -36.32
N ASP A 159 -28.15 -27.54 -36.81
CA ASP A 159 -27.97 -28.00 -38.22
C ASP A 159 -28.78 -27.21 -39.27
N SER A 160 -29.32 -26.05 -38.93
CA SER A 160 -30.11 -25.24 -39.85
C SER A 160 -29.25 -24.57 -40.92
N LEU A 161 -29.48 -24.94 -42.19
CA LEU A 161 -28.83 -24.37 -43.39
C LEU A 161 -28.89 -22.83 -43.47
N GLU A 162 -29.85 -22.21 -42.79
CA GLU A 162 -29.91 -20.76 -42.58
C GLU A 162 -29.62 -20.45 -41.10
N PRO A 163 -28.54 -19.71 -40.77
CA PRO A 163 -28.20 -19.40 -39.38
C PRO A 163 -29.21 -18.41 -38.80
N HIS A 164 -29.90 -18.80 -37.73
CA HIS A 164 -30.94 -17.97 -37.11
C HIS A 164 -30.53 -17.51 -35.70
N PRO A 165 -30.50 -16.20 -35.39
CA PRO A 165 -29.89 -15.68 -34.17
C PRO A 165 -30.64 -16.07 -32.87
N LEU A 166 -31.96 -16.29 -32.92
CA LEU A 166 -32.72 -16.84 -31.77
C LEU A 166 -32.52 -18.35 -31.54
N LYS A 167 -31.79 -19.05 -32.42
CA LYS A 167 -31.60 -20.51 -32.38
C LYS A 167 -30.11 -20.91 -32.38
N THR A 168 -29.22 -20.03 -31.92
CA THR A 168 -27.78 -20.29 -31.86
C THR A 168 -27.45 -21.41 -30.88
N PHE A 169 -28.05 -21.39 -29.68
CA PHE A 169 -28.09 -22.54 -28.77
C PHE A 169 -29.48 -23.17 -28.80
N VAL A 170 -29.56 -24.48 -29.07
CA VAL A 170 -30.83 -25.23 -29.20
C VAL A 170 -30.93 -26.34 -28.15
N ASN A 171 -29.89 -27.16 -28.05
CA ASN A 171 -29.88 -28.35 -27.19
C ASN A 171 -28.96 -28.16 -25.99
N VAL A 172 -29.37 -28.70 -24.83
CA VAL A 172 -28.57 -28.77 -23.61
C VAL A 172 -28.43 -30.23 -23.22
N SER A 173 -27.18 -30.70 -23.10
CA SER A 173 -26.87 -32.04 -22.61
C SER A 173 -26.48 -32.00 -21.13
N SER A 174 -26.66 -33.12 -20.44
CA SER A 174 -26.42 -33.25 -19.00
C SER A 174 -25.91 -34.65 -18.67
N GLY A 175 -24.78 -34.75 -17.98
CA GLY A 175 -24.16 -36.04 -17.66
C GLY A 175 -23.38 -36.04 -16.35
N ARG A 176 -23.24 -37.22 -15.74
CA ARG A 176 -22.43 -37.41 -14.54
C ARG A 176 -20.98 -37.73 -14.91
N LEU A 177 -20.05 -37.00 -14.30
CA LEU A 177 -18.62 -37.25 -14.34
C LEU A 177 -18.19 -38.21 -13.23
N GLU A 178 -17.17 -39.00 -13.52
CA GLU A 178 -16.61 -40.03 -12.67
C GLU A 178 -15.12 -39.75 -12.38
N LYS A 179 -14.54 -40.53 -11.47
CA LYS A 179 -13.14 -40.38 -11.09
C LYS A 179 -12.21 -40.57 -12.29
N ASN A 180 -11.22 -39.69 -12.42
CA ASN A 180 -10.24 -39.65 -13.52
C ASN A 180 -10.83 -39.33 -14.90
N ASP A 181 -12.10 -38.94 -15.00
CA ASP A 181 -12.61 -38.35 -16.24
C ASP A 181 -11.84 -37.07 -16.56
N ARG A 182 -11.59 -36.85 -17.85
CA ARG A 182 -11.02 -35.61 -18.36
C ARG A 182 -11.86 -35.11 -19.52
N MET A 183 -12.27 -33.85 -19.50
CA MET A 183 -12.97 -33.20 -20.60
C MET A 183 -12.04 -32.25 -21.32
N LEU A 184 -12.16 -32.19 -22.65
CA LEU A 184 -11.55 -31.17 -23.50
C LEU A 184 -12.67 -30.39 -24.20
N ILE A 185 -12.78 -29.11 -23.89
CA ILE A 185 -13.67 -28.16 -24.55
C ILE A 185 -12.78 -27.33 -25.49
N THR A 186 -13.10 -27.21 -26.78
CA THR A 186 -12.22 -26.57 -27.77
C THR A 186 -12.96 -26.17 -29.04
N SER A 187 -12.46 -25.16 -29.74
CA SER A 187 -12.81 -24.91 -31.15
C SER A 187 -12.24 -26.01 -32.06
N ALA A 188 -12.85 -26.27 -33.22
CA ALA A 188 -12.38 -27.29 -34.17
C ALA A 188 -10.97 -27.04 -34.75
N ASP A 189 -10.47 -25.81 -34.67
CA ASP A 189 -9.18 -25.44 -35.27
C ASP A 189 -7.99 -26.21 -34.67
N ILE A 190 -8.16 -26.78 -33.47
CA ILE A 190 -7.18 -27.70 -32.86
C ILE A 190 -6.86 -28.90 -33.76
N PHE A 191 -7.83 -29.40 -34.53
CA PHE A 191 -7.68 -30.64 -35.31
C PHE A 191 -6.81 -30.46 -36.56
N HIS A 192 -6.54 -29.22 -36.97
CA HIS A 192 -5.57 -28.93 -38.04
C HIS A 192 -4.12 -29.27 -37.63
N ILE A 193 -3.84 -29.33 -36.33
CA ILE A 193 -2.49 -29.53 -35.78
C ILE A 193 -2.40 -30.76 -34.89
N LEU A 194 -3.45 -31.05 -34.11
CA LEU A 194 -3.56 -32.21 -33.24
C LEU A 194 -4.78 -33.06 -33.64
N PRO A 195 -4.61 -34.04 -34.55
CA PRO A 195 -5.67 -34.99 -34.87
C PRO A 195 -6.19 -35.71 -33.63
N ILE A 196 -7.47 -36.12 -33.65
CA ILE A 196 -8.16 -36.80 -32.52
C ILE A 196 -7.34 -37.99 -31.98
N ALA A 197 -6.68 -38.74 -32.86
CA ALA A 197 -5.82 -39.87 -32.50
C ALA A 197 -4.56 -39.45 -31.69
N GLU A 198 -4.01 -38.26 -31.93
CA GLU A 198 -2.91 -37.71 -31.14
C GLU A 198 -3.39 -37.15 -29.81
N ILE A 199 -4.53 -36.45 -29.78
CA ILE A 199 -5.16 -35.99 -28.54
C ILE A 199 -5.41 -37.18 -27.60
N LYS A 200 -5.96 -38.29 -28.12
CA LYS A 200 -6.15 -39.55 -27.37
C LYS A 200 -4.82 -40.11 -26.83
N LYS A 201 -3.75 -40.17 -27.65
CA LYS A 201 -2.43 -40.62 -27.20
C LYS A 201 -1.83 -39.69 -26.14
N ASN A 202 -2.03 -38.39 -26.24
CA ASN A 202 -1.50 -37.42 -25.28
C ASN A 202 -2.28 -37.45 -23.95
N PHE A 203 -3.60 -37.69 -23.96
CA PHE A 203 -4.38 -38.01 -22.76
C PHE A 203 -3.92 -39.30 -22.06
N GLN A 204 -3.42 -40.29 -22.81
CA GLN A 204 -2.81 -41.50 -22.25
C GLN A 204 -1.39 -41.27 -21.71
N ARG A 205 -0.63 -40.35 -22.31
CA ARG A 205 0.81 -40.14 -22.03
C ARG A 205 1.08 -39.16 -20.90
N PHE A 206 0.21 -38.17 -20.71
CA PHE A 206 0.41 -37.08 -19.76
C PHE A 206 -0.70 -37.06 -18.71
N GLU A 207 -0.36 -36.66 -17.49
CA GLU A 207 -1.28 -36.52 -16.36
C GLU A 207 -1.16 -35.10 -15.79
N GLY A 208 -2.30 -34.50 -15.44
CA GLY A 208 -2.39 -33.14 -14.89
C GLY A 208 -1.73 -32.08 -15.76
N ASP A 209 -1.11 -31.10 -15.10
CA ASP A 209 -0.49 -29.89 -15.67
C ASP A 209 0.43 -30.14 -16.88
N LYS A 210 1.05 -31.33 -16.98
CA LYS A 210 1.92 -31.70 -18.11
C LYS A 210 1.15 -31.75 -19.43
N PHE A 211 -0.10 -32.21 -19.41
CA PHE A 211 -0.97 -32.24 -20.60
C PHE A 211 -1.37 -30.82 -21.02
N VAL A 212 -1.76 -29.99 -20.04
CA VAL A 212 -2.09 -28.57 -20.24
C VAL A 212 -0.90 -27.79 -20.80
N GLN A 213 0.30 -28.03 -20.27
CA GLN A 213 1.55 -27.41 -20.76
C GLN A 213 1.91 -27.88 -22.18
N PHE A 214 1.69 -29.16 -22.49
CA PHE A 214 1.86 -29.69 -23.85
C PHE A 214 0.91 -28.99 -24.84
N LEU A 215 -0.39 -28.95 -24.54
CA LEU A 215 -1.39 -28.26 -25.38
C LEU A 215 -1.02 -26.79 -25.57
N LYS A 216 -0.75 -26.06 -24.49
CA LYS A 216 -0.36 -24.64 -24.56
C LYS A 216 0.88 -24.42 -25.44
N THR A 217 1.85 -25.33 -25.41
CA THR A 217 3.06 -25.26 -26.24
C THR A 217 2.77 -25.59 -27.70
N ALA A 218 1.94 -26.61 -27.99
CA ALA A 218 1.58 -26.99 -29.35
C ALA A 218 0.77 -25.88 -30.04
N LEU A 219 -0.29 -25.42 -29.38
CA LEU A 219 -1.22 -24.42 -29.91
C LEU A 219 -0.53 -23.05 -30.11
N SER A 220 0.26 -22.58 -29.13
CA SER A 220 0.95 -21.29 -29.22
C SER A 220 1.97 -21.19 -30.37
N ASN A 221 2.46 -22.31 -30.89
CA ASN A 221 3.42 -22.32 -31.99
C ASN A 221 2.77 -22.34 -33.39
N GLN A 222 1.49 -22.71 -33.50
CA GLN A 222 0.89 -23.05 -34.80
C GLN A 222 -0.54 -22.51 -35.03
N ILE A 223 -1.24 -21.99 -34.02
CA ILE A 223 -2.56 -21.34 -34.17
C ILE A 223 -2.44 -19.84 -33.83
N GLU A 224 -3.13 -18.98 -34.58
CA GLU A 224 -3.17 -17.55 -34.29
C GLU A 224 -4.12 -17.19 -33.13
N MET A 225 -5.28 -17.85 -33.06
CA MET A 225 -6.31 -17.66 -32.06
C MET A 225 -6.98 -19.00 -31.75
N ILE A 226 -7.02 -19.43 -30.49
CA ILE A 226 -7.86 -20.55 -30.03
C ILE A 226 -8.18 -20.43 -28.54
N ALA A 227 -9.42 -20.74 -28.17
CA ALA A 227 -9.83 -21.01 -26.80
C ALA A 227 -10.03 -22.52 -26.59
N SER A 228 -9.45 -23.06 -25.52
CA SER A 228 -9.70 -24.43 -25.07
C SER A 228 -9.66 -24.50 -23.55
N VAL A 229 -10.45 -25.40 -22.96
CA VAL A 229 -10.48 -25.68 -21.53
C VAL A 229 -10.31 -27.17 -21.31
N VAL A 230 -9.42 -27.54 -20.40
CA VAL A 230 -9.31 -28.90 -19.87
C VAL A 230 -9.95 -28.94 -18.49
N VAL A 231 -10.79 -29.94 -18.23
CA VAL A 231 -11.38 -30.20 -16.91
C VAL A 231 -10.98 -31.61 -16.49
N GLU A 232 -10.29 -31.77 -15.36
CA GLU A 232 -9.91 -33.08 -14.80
C GLU A 232 -10.63 -33.33 -13.47
N MET A 233 -11.15 -34.55 -13.29
CA MET A 233 -11.85 -34.99 -12.07
C MET A 233 -10.93 -35.87 -11.21
N THR A 234 -10.45 -35.34 -10.09
CA THR A 234 -9.55 -36.04 -9.17
C THR A 234 -10.27 -36.49 -7.89
N GLU A 235 -9.76 -37.55 -7.26
CA GLU A 235 -10.15 -37.85 -5.88
C GLU A 235 -9.44 -36.89 -4.93
N VAL A 236 -10.19 -36.31 -3.98
CA VAL A 236 -9.61 -35.58 -2.85
C VAL A 236 -8.65 -36.50 -2.10
N VAL A 237 -7.35 -36.32 -2.34
CA VAL A 237 -6.31 -37.00 -1.56
C VAL A 237 -6.34 -36.39 -0.16
N PRO A 238 -6.68 -37.14 0.91
CA PRO A 238 -6.62 -36.59 2.25
C PRO A 238 -5.16 -36.23 2.51
N ALA A 239 -4.88 -34.95 2.78
CA ALA A 239 -3.54 -34.47 3.05
C ALA A 239 -2.90 -35.38 4.11
N ALA A 240 -1.90 -36.15 3.70
CA ALA A 240 -1.38 -37.23 4.53
C ALA A 240 -0.79 -36.62 5.80
N ALA A 241 -1.45 -36.87 6.93
CA ALA A 241 -0.99 -36.39 8.23
C ALA A 241 0.45 -36.83 8.43
N THR A 242 1.38 -35.87 8.35
CA THR A 242 2.81 -36.09 8.57
C THR A 242 2.95 -36.68 9.97
N LYS A 243 3.33 -37.96 10.03
CA LYS A 243 3.48 -38.68 11.30
C LYS A 243 4.44 -37.89 12.18
N ALA A 244 3.90 -37.24 13.21
CA ALA A 244 4.70 -36.57 14.21
C ALA A 244 5.69 -37.59 14.80
N LEU A 245 6.96 -37.20 14.88
CA LEU A 245 7.97 -37.98 15.60
C LEU A 245 7.45 -38.31 17.00
N PRO A 246 7.77 -39.50 17.55
CA PRO A 246 7.23 -39.93 18.83
C PRO A 246 7.61 -38.92 19.91
N ARG A 247 6.61 -38.16 20.40
CA ARG A 247 6.81 -37.20 21.48
C ARG A 247 7.42 -37.93 22.67
N LYS A 248 8.63 -37.52 23.06
CA LYS A 248 9.23 -37.89 24.36
C LYS A 248 8.14 -37.69 25.42
N LYS A 249 7.86 -38.74 26.21
CA LYS A 249 6.88 -38.64 27.30
C LYS A 249 7.26 -37.45 28.18
N SER A 250 6.34 -36.52 28.37
CA SER A 250 6.52 -35.45 29.34
C SER A 250 6.75 -36.07 30.73
N PRO A 251 7.65 -35.50 31.55
CA PRO A 251 7.73 -35.90 32.95
C PRO A 251 6.38 -35.58 33.60
N LYS A 252 5.89 -36.48 34.47
CA LYS A 252 4.72 -36.20 35.30
C LYS A 252 4.98 -34.94 36.12
N ALA A 253 3.99 -34.05 36.21
CA ALA A 253 4.08 -32.86 37.03
C ALA A 253 4.42 -33.24 38.48
N VAL A 254 5.54 -32.73 38.98
CA VAL A 254 5.91 -32.81 40.39
C VAL A 254 5.19 -31.68 41.11
N ASN A 255 4.41 -32.01 42.15
CA ASN A 255 3.68 -31.03 42.94
C ASN A 255 4.66 -30.09 43.66
N ALA A 256 4.74 -28.84 43.21
CA ALA A 256 5.63 -27.81 43.76
C ALA A 256 5.23 -27.28 45.17
N PHE A 257 4.38 -28.01 45.90
CA PHE A 257 3.78 -27.61 47.18
C PHE A 257 3.66 -28.80 48.15
N SER A 258 4.76 -29.55 48.34
CA SER A 258 4.87 -30.52 49.43
C SER A 258 6.09 -30.24 50.31
N GLN A 259 6.00 -30.50 51.61
CA GLN A 259 7.03 -30.18 52.61
C GLN A 259 8.34 -30.97 52.46
N GLN A 260 8.48 -31.80 51.43
CA GLN A 260 9.69 -32.59 51.17
C GLN A 260 10.80 -31.80 50.45
N SER A 261 10.52 -30.61 49.90
CA SER A 261 11.51 -29.75 49.23
C SER A 261 12.61 -29.18 50.16
N PHE A 262 12.56 -29.45 51.46
CA PHE A 262 13.49 -28.92 52.48
C PHE A 262 14.25 -30.00 53.27
N ALA A 263 14.34 -31.24 52.75
CA ALA A 263 15.20 -32.27 53.31
C ALA A 263 16.62 -32.20 52.72
N SER A 264 17.62 -32.06 53.58
CA SER A 264 19.02 -31.82 53.18
C SER A 264 19.82 -33.08 52.86
N ALA A 265 20.68 -32.95 51.83
CA ALA A 265 22.02 -33.52 51.69
C ALA A 265 22.24 -34.95 51.09
N LYS A 266 23.40 -35.00 50.38
CA LYS A 266 24.29 -36.12 50.04
C LYS A 266 24.05 -37.00 48.80
N ASP A 267 25.08 -36.94 47.94
CA ASP A 267 25.86 -38.04 47.33
C ASP A 267 25.13 -39.29 46.82
N THR A 268 25.22 -39.54 45.50
CA THR A 268 25.75 -40.81 44.93
C THR A 268 26.15 -40.57 43.46
N GLU A 269 27.20 -41.25 43.02
CA GLU A 269 27.89 -41.08 41.73
C GLU A 269 27.27 -41.89 40.56
N THR A 270 27.93 -41.76 39.40
CA THR A 270 28.13 -42.74 38.31
C THR A 270 27.22 -42.83 37.07
N LEU A 271 27.93 -42.77 35.92
CA LEU A 271 27.70 -43.39 34.60
C LEU A 271 26.69 -42.75 33.62
N ALA A 272 27.20 -41.90 32.72
CA ALA A 272 27.60 -42.32 31.36
C ALA A 272 28.46 -41.23 30.68
N GLN A 273 29.47 -41.63 29.90
CA GLN A 273 30.39 -40.70 29.23
C GLN A 273 29.83 -40.20 27.89
N GLU A 274 29.97 -38.90 27.66
CA GLU A 274 29.93 -38.29 26.32
C GLU A 274 31.34 -38.40 25.69
N ASN A 275 31.41 -38.54 24.35
CA ASN A 275 32.64 -38.39 23.59
C ASN A 275 32.47 -37.24 22.60
N GLU A 276 33.39 -36.29 22.69
CA GLU A 276 33.45 -35.09 21.88
C GLU A 276 33.98 -35.39 20.46
N LEU A 277 33.66 -34.52 19.51
CA LEU A 277 34.46 -34.34 18.29
C LEU A 277 34.56 -32.83 18.00
N GLU A 278 35.72 -32.26 18.35
CA GLU A 278 36.08 -30.89 18.02
C GLU A 278 36.27 -30.69 16.51
N MET A 279 36.08 -29.44 16.07
CA MET A 279 36.24 -29.02 14.67
C MET A 279 37.40 -28.01 14.57
N THR A 280 38.58 -28.47 14.19
CA THR A 280 39.78 -27.63 14.04
C THR A 280 40.00 -27.26 12.57
N ILE A 281 40.46 -26.02 12.34
CA ILE A 281 40.37 -25.30 11.07
C ILE A 281 41.77 -24.94 10.51
N LEU A 282 41.95 -25.12 9.19
CA LEU A 282 43.01 -24.54 8.32
C LEU A 282 44.46 -25.10 8.48
N PRO A 283 45.38 -24.96 7.48
CA PRO A 283 45.39 -23.95 6.40
C PRO A 283 45.54 -24.46 4.95
N ALA A 284 45.61 -23.51 4.02
CA ALA A 284 45.84 -23.68 2.59
C ALA A 284 47.18 -23.06 2.16
N ASP A 285 47.86 -23.70 1.22
CA ASP A 285 48.97 -23.20 0.40
C ASP A 285 48.79 -23.86 -0.99
N ALA A 286 48.64 -23.13 -2.10
CA ALA A 286 49.57 -22.23 -2.80
C ALA A 286 50.25 -22.97 -3.98
N GLU A 287 49.98 -22.48 -5.19
CA GLU A 287 50.49 -23.01 -6.45
C GLU A 287 51.99 -22.76 -6.60
N GLN A 288 52.73 -23.70 -7.20
CA GLN A 288 54.09 -23.46 -7.70
C GLN A 288 54.17 -23.84 -9.18
N GLU A 289 54.38 -22.84 -10.03
CA GLU A 289 54.81 -23.05 -11.41
C GLU A 289 56.25 -23.59 -11.42
N TYR A 290 56.51 -24.60 -12.25
CA TYR A 290 57.87 -24.97 -12.64
C TYR A 290 57.93 -25.09 -14.15
N THR A 291 58.81 -24.32 -14.78
CA THR A 291 59.11 -24.36 -16.20
C THR A 291 60.45 -25.03 -16.43
N ASP A 292 60.58 -25.86 -17.46
CA ASP A 292 61.83 -25.96 -18.20
C ASP A 292 61.57 -26.17 -19.70
N GLU A 293 62.53 -25.78 -20.52
CA GLU A 293 62.35 -25.59 -21.96
C GLU A 293 62.82 -26.78 -22.80
N LYS A 294 62.33 -26.82 -24.05
CA LYS A 294 63.11 -27.21 -25.23
C LYS A 294 63.41 -28.71 -25.44
N THR A 295 62.42 -29.41 -25.97
CA THR A 295 62.57 -30.15 -27.25
C THR A 295 61.20 -30.40 -27.85
N GLY A 296 60.99 -30.02 -29.12
CA GLY A 296 59.78 -30.38 -29.84
C GLY A 296 60.04 -31.61 -30.70
N HIS A 297 59.12 -32.58 -30.71
CA HIS A 297 58.70 -33.36 -31.89
C HIS A 297 57.47 -34.20 -31.52
N ILE A 298 56.59 -34.43 -32.50
CA ILE A 298 55.44 -35.33 -32.42
C ILE A 298 55.86 -36.68 -33.01
N TYR A 299 55.54 -37.80 -32.35
CA TYR A 299 55.29 -39.07 -33.04
C TYR A 299 54.21 -39.91 -32.34
N VAL A 300 53.64 -40.82 -33.11
CA VAL A 300 52.47 -41.66 -32.82
C VAL A 300 52.92 -43.14 -32.79
N GLN A 301 52.05 -44.01 -32.26
CA GLN A 301 52.01 -45.47 -32.48
C GLN A 301 52.92 -46.35 -31.59
N GLY A 302 52.43 -47.54 -31.20
CA GLY A 302 53.27 -48.62 -30.64
C GLY A 302 52.73 -49.29 -29.37
N GLU A 303 51.92 -50.32 -29.58
CA GLU A 303 51.36 -51.32 -28.64
C GLU A 303 52.24 -51.88 -27.49
N VAL A 304 51.55 -52.28 -26.39
CA VAL A 304 51.74 -53.55 -25.61
C VAL A 304 53.12 -53.77 -24.95
N ASN A 305 53.27 -53.89 -23.61
CA ASN A 305 52.68 -54.95 -22.77
C ASN A 305 52.94 -54.77 -21.24
N GLU A 306 52.20 -55.55 -20.44
CA GLU A 306 52.55 -56.13 -19.12
C GLU A 306 52.84 -55.30 -17.84
N ASN A 307 51.96 -55.56 -16.87
CA ASN A 307 52.24 -55.91 -15.47
C ASN A 307 52.88 -54.87 -14.51
N ASN A 308 52.02 -54.33 -13.65
CA ASN A 308 52.31 -54.35 -12.21
C ASN A 308 51.04 -54.69 -11.41
N GLU A 309 51.18 -55.61 -10.47
CA GLU A 309 50.08 -56.13 -9.64
C GLU A 309 49.67 -55.13 -8.53
N ASN A 310 48.58 -55.47 -7.83
CA ASN A 310 48.11 -54.82 -6.59
C ASN A 310 47.42 -53.45 -6.71
N THR A 311 46.30 -53.39 -7.45
CA THR A 311 45.17 -52.53 -7.04
C THR A 311 43.84 -53.29 -7.03
N ASN A 312 43.04 -53.03 -6.00
CA ASN A 312 41.86 -53.83 -5.66
C ASN A 312 40.70 -53.55 -6.65
N PRO A 313 40.15 -54.55 -7.38
CA PRO A 313 39.26 -54.30 -8.52
C PRO A 313 37.94 -53.60 -8.17
N GLN A 314 37.47 -53.72 -6.92
CA GLN A 314 36.29 -52.98 -6.44
C GLN A 314 36.55 -51.46 -6.32
N MET A 315 37.79 -51.03 -6.10
CA MET A 315 38.15 -49.62 -5.94
C MET A 315 38.12 -48.89 -7.29
N ASN A 316 38.66 -49.50 -8.35
CA ASN A 316 38.68 -48.89 -9.69
C ASN A 316 37.27 -48.75 -10.28
N LEU A 317 36.40 -49.76 -10.09
CA LEU A 317 34.99 -49.68 -10.50
C LEU A 317 34.26 -48.50 -9.83
N TYR A 318 34.60 -48.20 -8.57
CA TYR A 318 34.05 -47.07 -7.82
C TYR A 318 34.60 -45.73 -8.31
N TRP A 319 35.91 -45.64 -8.57
CA TRP A 319 36.55 -44.44 -9.12
C TRP A 319 36.08 -44.11 -10.55
N ASP A 320 35.83 -45.10 -11.39
CA ASP A 320 35.34 -44.85 -12.75
C ASP A 320 33.84 -44.48 -12.76
N MET A 321 33.00 -45.07 -11.89
CA MET A 321 31.64 -44.55 -11.64
C MET A 321 31.64 -43.09 -11.15
N ILE A 322 32.61 -42.73 -10.29
CA ILE A 322 32.76 -41.35 -9.79
C ILE A 322 33.20 -40.41 -10.92
N LYS A 323 34.18 -40.79 -11.73
CA LYS A 323 34.60 -40.01 -12.91
C LYS A 323 33.47 -39.86 -13.94
N GLU A 324 32.69 -40.91 -14.19
CA GLU A 324 31.57 -40.86 -15.13
C GLU A 324 30.46 -39.93 -14.63
N LYS A 325 30.11 -39.98 -13.34
CA LYS A 325 29.15 -39.03 -12.73
C LYS A 325 29.66 -37.59 -12.69
N ILE A 326 30.94 -37.37 -12.42
CA ILE A 326 31.56 -36.03 -12.42
C ILE A 326 31.66 -35.48 -13.86
N SER A 327 31.93 -36.33 -14.84
CA SER A 327 31.91 -36.01 -16.28
C SER A 327 30.52 -35.53 -16.71
N GLN A 328 29.46 -36.27 -16.35
CA GLN A 328 28.07 -35.90 -16.63
C GLN A 328 27.67 -34.57 -15.94
N GLY A 329 28.10 -34.34 -14.69
CA GLY A 329 27.86 -33.07 -13.99
C GLY A 329 28.60 -31.85 -14.59
N SER A 330 29.81 -32.05 -15.12
CA SER A 330 30.67 -31.00 -15.70
C SER A 330 30.09 -30.38 -16.98
N TYR A 331 29.42 -31.19 -17.82
CA TYR A 331 28.83 -30.73 -19.08
C TYR A 331 27.49 -29.99 -18.90
N LEU A 332 26.65 -30.43 -17.95
CA LEU A 332 25.38 -29.76 -17.62
C LEU A 332 25.61 -28.38 -16.98
N THR A 333 26.50 -28.29 -15.99
CA THR A 333 26.72 -27.05 -15.22
C THR A 333 27.35 -25.92 -16.06
N LYS A 334 28.36 -26.21 -16.90
CA LYS A 334 29.02 -25.19 -17.72
C LYS A 334 28.07 -24.49 -18.71
N ASN A 335 27.10 -25.22 -19.27
CA ASN A 335 26.21 -24.66 -20.28
C ASN A 335 25.10 -23.80 -19.66
N GLU A 336 24.57 -24.20 -18.49
CA GLU A 336 23.62 -23.37 -17.74
C GLU A 336 24.24 -22.08 -17.19
N ILE A 337 25.45 -22.15 -16.64
CA ILE A 337 26.17 -20.97 -16.14
C ILE A 337 26.40 -19.99 -17.29
N ARG A 338 26.82 -20.45 -18.47
CA ARG A 338 27.03 -19.60 -19.66
C ARG A 338 25.71 -18.98 -20.17
N LYS A 339 24.59 -19.72 -20.14
CA LYS A 339 23.24 -19.16 -20.39
C LYS A 339 22.86 -18.08 -19.37
N ARG A 340 22.99 -18.35 -18.07
CA ARG A 340 22.69 -17.37 -16.99
C ARG A 340 23.53 -16.10 -17.11
N PHE A 341 24.84 -16.20 -17.38
CA PHE A 341 25.70 -15.03 -17.61
C PHE A 341 25.33 -14.23 -18.87
N SER A 342 24.93 -14.89 -19.96
CA SER A 342 24.46 -14.17 -21.16
C SER A 342 23.13 -13.45 -20.96
N LEU A 343 22.19 -14.07 -20.23
CA LEU A 343 20.92 -13.46 -19.83
C LEU A 343 21.16 -12.26 -18.89
N TYR A 344 22.03 -12.41 -17.90
CA TYR A 344 22.43 -11.33 -17.00
C TYR A 344 23.09 -10.15 -17.75
N LYS A 345 23.96 -10.44 -18.73
CA LYS A 345 24.57 -9.41 -19.59
C LYS A 345 23.53 -8.70 -20.47
N LYS A 346 22.53 -9.41 -21.00
CA LYS A 346 21.38 -8.81 -21.74
C LYS A 346 20.50 -7.96 -20.82
N GLN A 347 20.21 -8.41 -19.60
CA GLN A 347 19.45 -7.64 -18.61
C GLN A 347 20.18 -6.36 -18.19
N LEU A 348 21.51 -6.42 -18.00
CA LEU A 348 22.34 -5.24 -17.72
C LEU A 348 22.36 -4.25 -18.89
N ALA A 349 22.41 -4.73 -20.14
CA ALA A 349 22.30 -3.87 -21.33
C ALA A 349 20.94 -3.18 -21.37
N LYS A 350 19.83 -3.92 -21.24
CA LYS A 350 18.46 -3.37 -21.22
C LYS A 350 18.26 -2.37 -20.06
N ARG A 351 18.83 -2.59 -18.88
CA ARG A 351 18.82 -1.62 -17.77
C ARG A 351 19.60 -0.33 -18.09
N ARG A 352 20.70 -0.40 -18.84
CA ARG A 352 21.46 0.80 -19.26
C ARG A 352 20.72 1.59 -20.34
N GLU A 353 20.05 0.89 -21.25
CA GLU A 353 19.21 1.48 -22.30
C GLU A 353 17.98 2.17 -21.71
N LEU A 354 17.23 1.52 -20.82
CA LEU A 354 16.13 2.13 -20.09
C LEU A 354 16.55 3.39 -19.31
N ARG A 355 17.71 3.38 -18.65
CA ARG A 355 18.27 4.57 -17.98
C ARG A 355 18.67 5.71 -18.93
N ARG A 356 18.99 5.42 -20.20
CA ARG A 356 19.21 6.46 -21.22
C ARG A 356 17.89 7.08 -21.64
N ILE A 357 16.91 6.25 -22.00
CA ILE A 357 15.56 6.67 -22.39
C ILE A 357 14.90 7.49 -21.28
N GLU A 358 15.03 7.06 -20.03
CA GLU A 358 14.50 7.77 -18.85
C GLU A 358 15.19 9.12 -18.64
N LYS A 359 16.52 9.19 -18.83
CA LYS A 359 17.27 10.45 -18.74
C LYS A 359 16.97 11.42 -19.89
N GLU A 360 16.81 10.90 -21.10
CA GLU A 360 16.38 11.68 -22.27
C GLU A 360 14.95 12.22 -22.07
N LYS A 361 14.03 11.41 -21.54
CA LYS A 361 12.68 11.84 -21.17
C LYS A 361 12.68 12.91 -20.07
N GLN A 362 13.53 12.77 -19.04
CA GLN A 362 13.71 13.81 -18.01
C GLN A 362 14.29 15.11 -18.59
N GLN A 363 15.20 15.03 -19.55
CA GLN A 363 15.76 16.21 -20.22
C GLN A 363 14.72 16.90 -21.12
N LEU A 364 13.84 16.15 -21.79
CA LEU A 364 12.73 16.70 -22.56
C LEU A 364 11.70 17.39 -21.66
N LEU A 365 11.30 16.75 -20.54
CA LEU A 365 10.40 17.35 -19.55
C LEU A 365 10.98 18.64 -18.96
N ALA A 366 12.25 18.64 -18.52
CA ALA A 366 12.91 19.83 -18.00
C ALA A 366 13.05 20.95 -19.05
N ALA A 367 13.18 20.62 -20.34
CA ALA A 367 13.20 21.59 -21.43
C ALA A 367 11.79 22.16 -21.74
N GLU A 368 10.73 21.36 -21.57
CA GLU A 368 9.34 21.82 -21.68
C GLU A 368 8.95 22.71 -20.49
N GLU A 369 9.29 22.33 -19.26
CA GLU A 369 9.11 23.14 -18.04
C GLU A 369 9.85 24.47 -18.15
N ALA A 370 11.09 24.48 -18.64
CA ALA A 370 11.85 25.71 -18.86
C ALA A 370 11.16 26.65 -19.87
N LYS A 371 10.57 26.11 -20.94
CA LYS A 371 9.78 26.90 -21.92
C LYS A 371 8.50 27.46 -21.31
N ARG A 372 7.74 26.65 -20.57
CA ARG A 372 6.52 27.13 -19.88
C ARG A 372 6.84 28.26 -18.90
N LEU A 373 7.94 28.14 -18.16
CA LEU A 373 8.38 29.17 -17.21
C LEU A 373 8.89 30.46 -17.92
N GLU A 374 9.38 30.34 -19.14
CA GLU A 374 9.72 31.49 -20.00
C GLU A 374 8.45 32.14 -20.58
N GLU A 375 7.48 31.35 -21.05
CA GLU A 375 6.15 31.81 -21.50
C GLU A 375 5.36 32.51 -20.36
N GLU A 376 5.36 31.96 -19.15
CA GLU A 376 4.75 32.59 -17.97
C GLU A 376 5.40 33.92 -17.61
N ARG A 377 6.74 34.04 -17.74
CA ARG A 377 7.46 35.31 -17.51
C ARG A 377 7.07 36.36 -18.54
N VAL A 378 7.03 35.99 -19.83
CA VAL A 378 6.58 36.89 -20.89
C VAL A 378 5.13 37.33 -20.66
N LEU A 379 4.26 36.42 -20.22
CA LEU A 379 2.87 36.75 -19.89
C LEU A 379 2.74 37.68 -18.67
N GLN A 380 3.57 37.49 -17.62
CA GLN A 380 3.66 38.42 -16.49
C GLN A 380 4.19 39.80 -16.90
N GLU A 381 5.16 39.85 -17.82
CA GLU A 381 5.71 41.11 -18.33
C GLU A 381 4.66 41.88 -19.16
N ILE A 382 3.92 41.20 -20.04
CA ILE A 382 2.78 41.77 -20.78
C ILE A 382 1.68 42.27 -19.82
N GLN A 383 1.32 41.49 -18.80
CA GLN A 383 0.33 41.92 -17.80
C GLN A 383 0.79 43.17 -17.04
N ARG A 384 2.09 43.26 -16.72
CA ARG A 384 2.67 44.42 -16.06
C ARG A 384 2.69 45.66 -16.95
N GLU A 385 2.99 45.50 -18.24
CA GLU A 385 2.89 46.60 -19.21
C GLU A 385 1.45 47.08 -19.37
N GLN A 386 0.47 46.17 -19.40
CA GLN A 386 -0.96 46.52 -19.43
C GLN A 386 -1.39 47.30 -18.19
N GLN A 387 -0.99 46.87 -16.99
CA GLN A 387 -1.27 47.60 -15.74
C GLN A 387 -0.67 49.00 -15.74
N ILE A 388 0.59 49.14 -16.18
CA ILE A 388 1.25 50.46 -16.29
C ILE A 388 0.53 51.36 -17.32
N ALA A 389 0.05 50.80 -18.43
CA ALA A 389 -0.72 51.53 -19.43
C ALA A 389 -2.10 51.96 -18.89
N GLU A 390 -2.77 51.11 -18.10
CA GLU A 390 -4.06 51.42 -17.45
C GLU A 390 -3.89 52.52 -16.39
N GLU A 391 -2.88 52.42 -15.52
CA GLU A 391 -2.53 53.48 -14.56
C GLU A 391 -2.25 54.82 -15.25
N GLN A 392 -1.53 54.82 -16.39
CA GLN A 392 -1.28 56.02 -17.18
C GLN A 392 -2.55 56.60 -17.83
N GLN A 393 -3.53 55.76 -18.22
CA GLN A 393 -4.82 56.22 -18.72
C GLN A 393 -5.68 56.82 -17.60
N LEU A 394 -5.75 56.16 -16.44
CA LEU A 394 -6.44 56.67 -15.25
C LEU A 394 -5.83 58.01 -14.77
N ALA A 395 -4.50 58.14 -14.77
CA ALA A 395 -3.83 59.38 -14.42
C ALA A 395 -4.17 60.54 -15.39
N LYS A 396 -4.30 60.26 -16.70
CA LYS A 396 -4.74 61.25 -17.69
C LYS A 396 -6.19 61.67 -17.48
N LEU A 397 -7.09 60.72 -17.21
CA LEU A 397 -8.50 61.01 -16.91
C LEU A 397 -8.64 61.84 -15.64
N HIS A 398 -7.87 61.54 -14.58
CA HIS A 398 -7.83 62.35 -13.36
C HIS A 398 -7.37 63.79 -13.63
N LEU A 399 -6.31 63.97 -14.42
CA LEU A 399 -5.81 65.29 -14.80
C LEU A 399 -6.84 66.08 -15.64
N GLU A 400 -7.57 65.40 -16.52
CA GLU A 400 -8.65 66.00 -17.32
C GLU A 400 -9.85 66.40 -16.44
N GLU A 401 -10.25 65.58 -15.47
CA GLU A 401 -11.25 65.95 -14.46
C GLU A 401 -10.82 67.15 -13.61
N GLU A 402 -9.56 67.21 -13.15
CA GLU A 402 -9.06 68.34 -12.37
C GLU A 402 -9.05 69.63 -13.20
N ASN A 403 -8.58 69.58 -14.45
CA ASN A 403 -8.64 70.72 -15.37
C ASN A 403 -10.08 71.18 -15.61
N LYS A 404 -11.03 70.24 -15.76
CA LYS A 404 -12.45 70.56 -15.92
C LYS A 404 -13.04 71.21 -14.67
N ARG A 405 -12.75 70.69 -13.48
CA ARG A 405 -13.15 71.30 -12.19
C ARG A 405 -12.56 72.69 -12.01
N GLN A 406 -11.31 72.92 -12.42
CA GLN A 406 -10.71 74.26 -12.40
C GLN A 406 -11.42 75.22 -13.36
N GLN A 407 -11.79 74.79 -14.58
CA GLN A 407 -12.58 75.59 -15.50
C GLN A 407 -14.00 75.88 -14.96
N GLU A 408 -14.65 74.90 -14.33
CA GLU A 408 -15.96 75.08 -13.68
C GLU A 408 -15.89 76.07 -12.52
N ASN A 409 -14.85 76.00 -11.67
CA ASN A 409 -14.62 76.96 -10.59
C ASN A 409 -14.36 78.38 -11.13
N LEU A 410 -13.49 78.52 -12.14
CA LEU A 410 -13.25 79.82 -12.81
C LEU A 410 -14.52 80.36 -13.46
N ALA A 411 -15.38 79.52 -14.02
CA ALA A 411 -16.67 79.93 -14.55
C ALA A 411 -17.61 80.41 -13.44
N GLN A 412 -17.66 79.73 -12.29
CA GLN A 412 -18.44 80.15 -11.13
C GLN A 412 -17.96 81.48 -10.53
N GLU A 413 -16.64 81.69 -10.38
CA GLU A 413 -16.08 82.98 -9.95
C GLU A 413 -16.45 84.11 -10.93
N ASN A 414 -16.37 83.87 -12.24
CA ASN A 414 -16.78 84.84 -13.25
C ASN A 414 -18.30 85.14 -13.22
N ILE A 415 -19.14 84.16 -12.87
CA ILE A 415 -20.58 84.35 -12.66
C ILE A 415 -20.82 85.18 -11.38
N LEU A 416 -20.10 84.88 -10.29
CA LEU A 416 -20.19 85.61 -9.02
C LEU A 416 -19.76 87.07 -9.19
N ALA A 417 -18.64 87.33 -9.87
CA ALA A 417 -18.18 88.68 -10.19
C ALA A 417 -19.18 89.46 -11.05
N LYS A 418 -19.80 88.82 -12.05
CA LYS A 418 -20.90 89.42 -12.82
C LYS A 418 -22.13 89.72 -11.96
N ALA A 419 -22.45 88.84 -11.00
CA ALA A 419 -23.55 89.05 -10.06
C ALA A 419 -23.27 90.20 -9.06
N GLU A 420 -22.03 90.40 -8.62
CA GLU A 420 -21.64 91.56 -7.81
C GLU A 420 -21.73 92.87 -8.60
N ILE A 421 -21.30 92.87 -9.87
CA ILE A 421 -21.45 94.04 -10.75
C ILE A 421 -22.94 94.34 -10.99
N ALA A 422 -23.78 93.31 -11.12
CA ALA A 422 -25.23 93.47 -11.21
C ALA A 422 -25.84 94.03 -9.90
N LYS A 423 -25.43 93.52 -8.73
CA LYS A 423 -25.84 94.06 -7.41
C LYS A 423 -25.40 95.52 -7.21
N LYS A 424 -24.20 95.90 -7.65
CA LYS A 424 -23.75 97.31 -7.64
C LYS A 424 -24.56 98.20 -8.59
N LYS A 425 -25.09 97.65 -9.71
CA LYS A 425 -26.00 98.39 -10.61
C LYS A 425 -27.44 98.49 -10.08
N THR A 426 -27.95 97.50 -9.35
CA THR A 426 -29.30 97.58 -8.75
C THR A 426 -29.33 98.38 -7.44
N ALA A 427 -28.28 98.35 -6.63
CA ALA A 427 -28.17 99.20 -5.44
C ALA A 427 -28.13 100.73 -5.73
N ALA A 428 -27.89 101.12 -6.99
CA ALA A 428 -27.92 102.52 -7.45
C ALA A 428 -29.30 103.01 -7.91
N LYS A 429 -30.34 102.16 -7.88
CA LYS A 429 -31.73 102.51 -8.20
C LYS A 429 -32.69 101.83 -7.21
N ILE A 430 -33.02 102.52 -6.12
CA ILE A 430 -34.33 102.57 -5.45
C ILE A 430 -34.25 103.56 -4.26
N LYS A 431 -35.02 104.64 -4.35
CA LYS A 431 -35.49 105.53 -3.27
C LYS A 431 -36.83 106.10 -3.75
N VAL A 432 -37.73 106.45 -2.83
CA VAL A 432 -39.17 106.79 -3.03
C VAL A 432 -40.00 105.50 -3.24
N ALA A 433 -40.67 104.94 -2.21
CA ALA A 433 -41.94 105.34 -1.55
C ALA A 433 -43.20 104.86 -2.35
N ASP A 434 -44.36 104.50 -1.76
CA ASP A 434 -44.82 104.46 -0.36
C ASP A 434 -46.05 103.52 -0.20
N ILE A 435 -46.45 103.22 1.05
CA ILE A 435 -47.82 102.86 1.55
C ILE A 435 -48.65 101.73 0.87
N GLY A 436 -49.26 100.85 1.70
CA GLY A 436 -50.52 100.15 1.38
C GLY A 436 -50.71 98.80 2.11
N ALA A 437 -51.86 98.59 2.76
CA ALA A 437 -52.18 97.37 3.52
C ALA A 437 -53.21 96.47 2.80
N GLU A 438 -53.21 95.16 3.08
CA GLU A 438 -54.37 94.32 3.49
C GLU A 438 -54.06 92.79 3.39
N GLU A 439 -54.59 92.01 4.34
CA GLU A 439 -54.78 90.55 4.28
C GLU A 439 -56.12 90.22 3.54
N PRO A 440 -56.49 88.98 3.12
CA PRO A 440 -56.06 87.66 3.65
C PRO A 440 -55.94 86.47 2.65
N GLU A 441 -55.61 85.30 3.21
CA GLU A 441 -55.94 83.90 2.83
C GLU A 441 -55.85 83.38 1.37
N SER A 442 -54.96 82.40 1.14
CA SER A 442 -55.34 81.01 0.72
C SER A 442 -54.13 80.05 0.63
N GLN A 443 -54.32 78.80 1.09
CA GLN A 443 -53.43 77.63 0.89
C GLN A 443 -53.92 76.84 -0.37
N PRO A 444 -53.34 75.70 -0.85
CA PRO A 444 -52.28 74.83 -0.27
C PRO A 444 -51.25 74.21 -1.27
N THR A 445 -50.48 73.21 -0.80
CA THR A 445 -49.67 72.19 -1.54
C THR A 445 -48.33 72.63 -2.17
N ALA A 446 -47.28 71.80 -2.26
CA ALA A 446 -46.90 70.57 -1.53
C ALA A 446 -45.38 70.29 -1.73
N ASP A 447 -44.80 69.52 -0.79
CA ASP A 447 -43.58 68.69 -0.88
C ASP A 447 -42.36 69.14 -1.71
N SER A 448 -41.24 69.41 -1.03
CA SER A 448 -39.90 69.17 -1.58
C SER A 448 -39.25 67.99 -0.85
N GLN A 449 -38.84 66.98 -1.61
CA GLN A 449 -38.17 65.78 -1.08
C GLN A 449 -36.65 66.00 -1.00
N LEU A 450 -36.03 65.58 0.10
CA LEU A 450 -34.59 65.67 0.31
C LEU A 450 -33.78 64.79 -0.65
N SER A 451 -32.51 65.16 -0.84
CA SER A 451 -31.67 64.68 -1.94
C SER A 451 -31.22 63.23 -1.78
N PHE A 452 -30.98 62.54 -2.89
CA PHE A 452 -30.46 61.18 -2.96
C PHE A 452 -29.18 60.97 -2.11
N LYS A 453 -28.36 62.02 -1.97
CA LYS A 453 -27.13 62.02 -1.16
C LYS A 453 -27.38 61.92 0.35
N GLU A 454 -28.56 62.35 0.83
CA GLU A 454 -28.98 62.24 2.23
C GLU A 454 -29.60 60.86 2.50
N LYS A 455 -30.36 60.31 1.55
CA LYS A 455 -30.89 58.92 1.63
C LYS A 455 -29.78 57.88 1.74
N LEU A 456 -28.68 58.03 0.99
CA LEU A 456 -27.53 57.11 1.06
C LEU A 456 -26.80 57.16 2.43
N ARG A 457 -26.83 58.32 3.11
CA ARG A 457 -26.15 58.51 4.40
C ARG A 457 -26.93 57.92 5.57
N LEU A 458 -28.26 57.95 5.51
CA LEU A 458 -29.15 57.31 6.49
C LEU A 458 -29.07 55.76 6.41
N ALA A 459 -29.18 55.18 5.20
CA ALA A 459 -29.11 53.73 5.02
C ALA A 459 -27.78 53.10 5.50
N ARG A 460 -26.69 53.86 5.47
CA ARG A 460 -25.37 53.41 5.97
C ARG A 460 -25.25 53.40 7.49
N LEU A 461 -26.06 54.22 8.17
CA LEU A 461 -26.12 54.26 9.64
C LEU A 461 -27.05 53.16 10.19
N GLU A 462 -28.10 52.79 9.48
CA GLU A 462 -29.01 51.71 9.88
C GLU A 462 -28.37 50.31 9.85
N GLN A 463 -27.38 50.06 8.97
CA GLN A 463 -26.73 48.74 8.88
C GLN A 463 -25.63 48.46 9.92
N GLN A 464 -25.15 49.45 10.66
CA GLN A 464 -24.11 49.24 11.70
C GLN A 464 -24.67 49.21 13.13
N GLY A 465 -25.99 49.29 13.30
CA GLY A 465 -26.62 49.50 14.61
C GLY A 465 -27.87 48.67 14.87
N ASN A 466 -27.85 47.35 14.61
CA ASN A 466 -28.77 46.39 15.24
C ASN A 466 -28.43 44.92 14.96
N ALA A 467 -28.11 44.13 16.00
CA ALA A 467 -28.54 42.73 16.17
C ALA A 467 -27.91 42.05 17.42
N VAL A 468 -28.21 42.53 18.64
CA VAL A 468 -28.09 41.70 19.87
C VAL A 468 -29.24 42.02 20.84
N ILE A 469 -30.32 41.22 20.78
CA ILE A 469 -31.14 40.73 21.93
C ILE A 469 -31.98 41.83 22.69
N ASP A 470 -33.27 41.69 23.05
CA ASP A 470 -34.11 40.51 23.30
C ASP A 470 -35.66 40.67 23.15
N LEU A 471 -36.34 39.52 23.13
CA LEU A 471 -37.73 39.13 23.51
C LEU A 471 -38.75 40.16 24.06
N LYS A 472 -40.00 40.11 23.57
CA LYS A 472 -41.16 39.48 24.27
C LYS A 472 -42.51 39.55 23.54
N ASN A 473 -43.30 38.47 23.58
CA ASN A 473 -44.73 38.52 23.94
C ASN A 473 -45.39 37.15 24.14
N LYS A 474 -45.72 36.77 25.39
CA LYS A 474 -47.11 36.54 25.86
C LYS A 474 -47.19 36.09 27.33
N THR A 475 -48.12 36.71 28.06
CA THR A 475 -49.01 36.20 29.15
C THR A 475 -48.66 34.93 29.93
N ALA A 476 -48.95 34.74 31.24
CA ALA A 476 -49.37 35.56 32.39
C ALA A 476 -50.03 34.61 33.41
N LYS A 477 -49.58 34.59 34.67
CA LYS A 477 -50.23 34.22 35.96
C LYS A 477 -49.12 34.03 37.01
N GLU A 478 -49.16 34.73 38.16
CA GLU A 478 -49.76 34.30 39.46
C GLU A 478 -49.12 32.98 39.96
N THR A 479 -48.51 32.87 41.15
CA THR A 479 -48.85 33.52 42.45
C THR A 479 -47.61 33.64 43.39
N GLU A 480 -47.70 34.55 44.38
CA GLU A 480 -47.26 34.53 45.82
C GLU A 480 -46.37 33.38 46.36
N THR A 481 -45.50 33.48 47.38
CA THR A 481 -45.15 34.52 48.42
C THR A 481 -43.94 34.03 49.27
N LEU A 482 -43.16 34.95 49.90
CA LEU A 482 -42.53 34.91 51.25
C LEU A 482 -41.68 33.66 51.67
N GLU A 483 -40.66 33.67 52.54
CA GLU A 483 -39.84 34.66 53.27
C GLU A 483 -38.57 33.93 53.80
N GLU A 484 -37.48 34.68 54.11
CA GLU A 484 -36.58 34.60 55.30
C GLU A 484 -36.32 33.26 56.06
N GLU A 485 -35.16 32.95 56.69
CA GLU A 485 -33.83 33.59 56.85
C GLU A 485 -32.81 32.61 57.51
N ILE A 486 -31.55 33.06 57.69
CA ILE A 486 -30.67 32.79 58.88
C ILE A 486 -29.94 31.43 59.09
N LEU A 487 -28.61 31.48 58.78
CA LEU A 487 -27.46 31.35 59.73
C LEU A 487 -26.69 30.01 59.97
N ILE A 488 -25.44 30.23 60.42
CA ILE A 488 -24.51 29.38 61.19
C ILE A 488 -23.64 28.35 60.42
N GLN A 489 -22.35 28.69 60.29
CA GLN A 489 -21.25 27.74 60.45
C GLN A 489 -20.98 27.51 61.95
N PRO A 490 -20.46 26.34 62.34
CA PRO A 490 -19.32 26.35 63.25
C PRO A 490 -18.18 25.41 62.85
N GLU A 491 -17.00 25.75 63.36
CA GLU A 491 -15.70 25.09 63.19
C GLU A 491 -15.32 24.31 64.46
N ILE A 492 -14.89 23.05 64.33
CA ILE A 492 -14.03 22.26 65.25
C ILE A 492 -13.38 21.18 64.35
N GLN A 493 -12.08 21.12 63.99
CA GLN A 493 -10.77 21.15 64.69
C GLN A 493 -10.35 19.88 65.47
N PHE A 494 -9.09 19.48 65.18
CA PHE A 494 -8.27 18.38 65.74
C PHE A 494 -8.58 16.95 65.22
N GLU A 495 -7.60 16.04 65.06
CA GLU A 495 -6.14 16.15 65.29
C GLU A 495 -5.27 15.35 64.26
N ASN A 496 -4.03 14.98 64.65
CA ASN A 496 -2.93 14.48 63.82
C ASN A 496 -2.86 12.93 63.68
N VAL A 497 -2.18 12.44 62.63
CA VAL A 497 -0.80 11.91 62.71
C VAL A 497 -0.22 11.72 61.28
N GLU A 498 1.07 11.97 61.14
CA GLU A 498 1.79 12.11 59.87
C GLU A 498 2.18 10.77 59.21
N THR A 499 2.39 10.79 57.90
CA THR A 499 3.69 10.36 57.35
C THR A 499 3.97 11.08 56.02
N THR A 500 5.03 11.87 56.00
CA THR A 500 5.44 12.66 54.83
C THR A 500 6.44 11.93 53.94
N SER A 501 6.57 12.45 52.72
CA SER A 501 7.77 12.44 51.86
C SER A 501 7.96 11.29 50.84
N LYS A 502 7.88 11.68 49.56
CA LYS A 502 8.77 11.18 48.49
C LYS A 502 8.89 12.13 47.28
N THR A 503 7.89 12.98 47.02
CA THR A 503 7.83 13.84 45.83
C THR A 503 8.45 15.24 46.01
N THR A 504 8.40 15.85 47.20
CA THR A 504 8.92 17.22 47.43
C THR A 504 10.44 17.30 47.68
N LYS A 505 11.08 16.19 48.11
CA LYS A 505 12.55 16.15 48.27
C LYS A 505 13.29 16.12 46.93
N LEU A 506 12.77 15.43 45.90
CA LEU A 506 13.45 15.35 44.60
C LEU A 506 13.55 16.71 43.88
N LYS A 507 12.50 17.55 43.94
CA LYS A 507 12.51 18.86 43.26
C LYS A 507 13.41 19.91 43.94
N MET A 508 13.65 19.83 45.26
CA MET A 508 14.63 20.72 45.92
C MET A 508 16.07 20.18 45.85
N LEU A 509 16.30 18.87 45.97
CA LEU A 509 17.65 18.28 45.81
C LEU A 509 18.19 18.42 44.38
N ALA A 510 17.31 18.44 43.36
CA ALA A 510 17.72 18.73 41.98
C ALA A 510 18.17 20.19 41.79
N LEU A 511 17.51 21.17 42.44
CA LEU A 511 17.87 22.58 42.30
C LEU A 511 19.13 22.98 43.11
N GLU A 512 19.40 22.31 44.22
CA GLU A 512 20.55 22.62 45.07
C GLU A 512 21.87 22.08 44.48
N ASN A 513 21.84 20.92 43.80
CA ASN A 513 23.02 20.34 43.14
C ASN A 513 23.44 21.08 41.85
N ILE A 514 22.52 21.78 41.17
CA ILE A 514 22.84 22.57 39.98
C ILE A 514 23.66 23.84 40.32
N LYS A 515 23.63 24.32 41.57
CA LYS A 515 24.41 25.49 42.03
C LYS A 515 25.84 25.18 42.50
N LYS A 516 26.29 23.91 42.51
CA LYS A 516 27.66 23.52 42.91
C LYS A 516 28.59 23.05 41.77
N ILE A 517 28.09 22.86 40.55
CA ILE A 517 28.88 22.39 39.39
C ILE A 517 29.34 23.55 38.47
N LEU A 518 29.04 24.81 38.83
CA LEU A 518 29.34 25.99 38.01
C LEU A 518 30.39 26.95 38.62
N PRO A 519 31.58 26.48 39.04
CA PRO A 519 32.79 27.28 38.79
C PRO A 519 34.09 26.48 38.53
N LEU A 520 34.17 25.64 37.48
CA LEU A 520 35.48 25.13 37.00
C LEU A 520 35.83 25.43 35.53
N SER A 521 34.90 25.94 34.71
CA SER A 521 35.14 26.31 33.31
C SER A 521 35.72 27.72 33.08
N LYS A 522 35.84 28.56 34.13
CA LYS A 522 36.33 29.95 34.03
C LYS A 522 37.84 30.15 34.26
N LYS A 523 38.65 29.09 34.40
CA LYS A 523 40.12 29.18 34.46
C LYS A 523 40.91 28.48 33.34
N LEU A 524 40.26 27.71 32.45
CA LEU A 524 40.96 27.07 31.31
C LEU A 524 40.89 27.85 29.98
N ILE A 525 40.05 28.89 29.88
CA ILE A 525 39.86 29.69 28.66
C ILE A 525 40.86 30.88 28.57
N ALA A 526 41.73 31.05 29.56
CA ALA A 526 42.66 32.18 29.66
C ALA A 526 44.04 31.99 28.99
N HIS A 527 44.45 30.76 28.61
CA HIS A 527 45.84 30.48 28.20
C HIS A 527 46.05 29.79 26.82
N THR A 528 45.03 29.67 25.97
CA THR A 528 45.20 29.21 24.57
C THR A 528 44.93 30.29 23.52
N LYS A 529 44.81 31.56 23.95
CA LYS A 529 44.68 32.75 23.10
C LYS A 529 46.01 33.49 22.83
N ILE A 530 47.12 32.77 22.72
CA ILE A 530 48.37 33.21 22.04
C ILE A 530 48.90 31.99 21.27
N GLY A 531 49.01 32.06 19.94
CA GLY A 531 49.63 30.96 19.17
C GLY A 531 49.23 30.80 17.69
N LEU A 532 48.05 31.26 17.25
CA LEU A 532 47.58 31.09 15.86
C LEU A 532 47.16 32.38 15.13
N SER A 533 47.20 33.53 15.80
CA SER A 533 46.86 34.84 15.19
C SER A 533 48.00 35.49 14.39
N LYS A 534 49.23 34.94 14.38
CA LYS A 534 50.36 35.46 13.58
C LYS A 534 50.57 34.80 12.22
N ILE A 535 49.91 33.68 11.90
CA ILE A 535 50.11 32.97 10.62
C ILE A 535 49.10 33.40 9.54
N ARG A 536 47.92 33.94 9.91
CA ARG A 536 46.96 34.51 8.93
C ARG A 536 47.25 35.96 8.50
N ALA A 537 48.22 36.63 9.13
CA ALA A 537 48.57 38.02 8.80
C ALA A 537 49.57 38.17 7.63
N ILE A 538 50.11 37.07 7.08
CA ILE A 538 51.15 37.10 6.04
C ILE A 538 50.64 36.62 4.67
N ALA A 539 49.46 35.98 4.59
CA ALA A 539 48.96 35.31 3.39
C ALA A 539 47.94 36.09 2.53
N LYS A 540 47.63 37.37 2.83
CA LYS A 540 46.64 38.13 2.03
C LYS A 540 46.84 39.65 2.00
N ARG A 541 47.98 40.13 1.46
CA ARG A 541 48.13 41.44 0.77
C ARG A 541 49.55 41.62 0.20
N ARG A 542 49.74 41.21 -1.07
CA ARG A 542 50.63 41.86 -2.05
C ARG A 542 50.52 41.15 -3.40
N SER A 543 49.73 41.75 -4.30
CA SER A 543 49.90 41.61 -5.74
C SER A 543 51.13 42.42 -6.15
N GLY A 544 52.10 41.80 -6.83
CA GLY A 544 53.19 42.55 -7.47
C GLY A 544 54.55 41.86 -7.48
N ILE A 545 54.88 41.31 -8.65
CA ILE A 545 56.23 41.28 -9.26
C ILE A 545 57.23 40.20 -8.77
N ALA A 546 57.70 39.45 -9.78
CA ALA A 546 58.98 38.73 -9.95
C ALA A 546 59.31 37.39 -9.22
N LYS A 547 59.80 36.52 -10.11
CA LYS A 547 60.38 35.15 -10.07
C LYS A 547 61.59 34.91 -9.11
N PRO A 548 62.11 33.66 -9.02
CA PRO A 548 62.72 33.12 -7.79
C PRO A 548 64.24 32.87 -7.82
N SER A 549 64.80 32.57 -6.64
CA SER A 549 66.01 31.76 -6.42
C SER A 549 65.86 31.02 -5.08
N GLN A 550 65.95 29.69 -5.02
CA GLN A 550 67.18 28.94 -4.78
C GLN A 550 68.06 29.51 -3.66
N LEU A 551 68.16 28.79 -2.53
CA LEU A 551 69.45 28.27 -2.05
C LEU A 551 69.27 27.23 -0.92
N THR A 552 69.98 26.12 -1.10
CA THR A 552 70.09 24.99 -0.19
C THR A 552 71.23 25.19 0.81
N THR A 553 71.04 24.78 2.06
CA THR A 553 72.14 24.37 2.96
C THR A 553 71.76 23.10 3.71
N ILE A 554 72.09 21.94 3.11
CA ILE A 554 71.98 20.64 3.77
C ILE A 554 73.29 20.38 4.52
N ILE A 555 73.23 20.32 5.85
CA ILE A 555 74.34 19.84 6.68
C ILE A 555 74.29 18.30 6.67
N THR A 556 75.18 17.67 5.90
CA THR A 556 75.29 16.20 5.86
C THR A 556 76.23 15.70 6.97
N PRO A 557 75.79 14.79 7.86
CA PRO A 557 76.70 14.12 8.79
C PRO A 557 77.58 13.10 8.06
N HIS A 558 78.85 13.01 8.45
CA HIS A 558 79.88 12.24 7.74
C HIS A 558 79.81 10.73 8.09
N PHE A 559 79.08 9.94 7.29
CA PHE A 559 78.78 8.52 7.57
C PHE A 559 80.00 7.59 7.69
N SER A 560 81.18 7.97 7.18
CA SER A 560 82.39 7.12 7.18
C SER A 560 82.93 6.76 8.57
N LYS A 561 82.58 7.52 9.62
CA LYS A 561 82.95 7.18 11.02
C LYS A 561 81.97 6.20 11.68
N ILE A 562 80.71 6.17 11.23
CA ILE A 562 79.64 5.36 11.84
C ILE A 562 79.87 3.86 11.58
N GLY A 563 80.28 3.49 10.36
CA GLY A 563 80.57 2.10 10.02
C GLY A 563 81.72 1.47 10.83
N LYS A 564 82.77 2.24 11.16
CA LYS A 564 83.90 1.77 11.97
C LYS A 564 83.57 1.62 13.46
N LEU A 565 82.63 2.41 13.98
CA LEU A 565 82.08 2.23 15.33
C LEU A 565 81.16 1.00 15.38
N PHE A 566 80.32 0.81 14.36
CA PHE A 566 79.36 -0.31 14.33
C PHE A 566 80.04 -1.68 14.30
N SER A 567 81.22 -1.83 13.66
CA SER A 567 81.93 -3.12 13.62
C SER A 567 82.39 -3.61 15.00
N HIS A 568 82.77 -2.70 15.90
CA HIS A 568 83.36 -3.01 17.22
C HIS A 568 82.34 -3.40 18.31
N PHE A 569 81.04 -3.28 18.06
CA PHE A 569 80.02 -3.66 19.04
C PHE A 569 79.76 -5.18 19.08
N SER A 570 79.54 -5.71 20.28
CA SER A 570 79.09 -7.09 20.48
C SER A 570 77.69 -7.32 19.90
N GLY A 571 77.31 -8.58 19.63
CA GLY A 571 76.02 -8.92 19.01
C GLY A 571 74.81 -8.34 19.76
N LYS A 572 74.84 -8.34 21.10
CA LYS A 572 73.77 -7.74 21.93
C LYS A 572 73.73 -6.22 21.81
N GLN A 573 74.88 -5.54 21.72
CA GLN A 573 74.95 -4.08 21.53
C GLN A 573 74.49 -3.65 20.12
N LYS A 574 74.82 -4.43 19.08
CA LYS A 574 74.33 -4.21 17.72
C LYS A 574 72.79 -4.27 17.66
N LEU A 575 72.18 -5.21 18.37
CA LEU A 575 70.73 -5.32 18.48
C LEU A 575 70.09 -4.08 19.14
N PHE A 576 70.66 -3.59 20.25
CA PHE A 576 70.18 -2.36 20.91
C PHE A 576 70.31 -1.10 20.05
N ILE A 577 71.42 -0.95 19.31
CA ILE A 577 71.62 0.20 18.41
C ILE A 577 70.66 0.13 17.22
N LEU A 578 70.42 -1.06 16.67
CA LEU A 578 69.46 -1.26 15.58
C LEU A 578 68.02 -1.00 16.05
N PHE A 579 67.69 -1.40 17.28
CA PHE A 579 66.41 -1.06 17.91
C PHE A 579 66.26 0.46 18.16
N ALA A 580 67.32 1.14 18.60
CA ALA A 580 67.31 2.60 18.79
C ALA A 580 67.16 3.36 17.46
N LEU A 581 67.84 2.92 16.39
CA LEU A 581 67.67 3.46 15.04
C LEU A 581 66.25 3.20 14.49
N ALA A 582 65.73 1.99 14.68
CA ALA A 582 64.35 1.67 14.34
C ALA A 582 63.39 2.61 15.11
N LEU A 583 63.62 2.88 16.39
CA LEU A 583 62.82 3.82 17.18
C LEU A 583 62.92 5.25 16.61
N ILE A 584 64.11 5.74 16.25
CA ILE A 584 64.31 7.09 15.68
C ILE A 584 63.63 7.26 14.31
N PHE A 585 63.59 6.24 13.45
CA PHE A 585 62.99 6.33 12.11
C PHE A 585 61.52 5.91 12.06
N ILE A 586 61.11 4.91 12.85
CA ILE A 586 59.74 4.37 12.83
C ILE A 586 58.83 5.11 13.81
N ALA A 587 59.33 5.60 14.96
CA ALA A 587 58.48 6.33 15.90
C ALA A 587 57.91 7.63 15.33
N PRO A 588 58.63 8.47 14.54
CA PRO A 588 58.01 9.64 13.89
C PRO A 588 56.86 9.27 12.96
N LEU A 589 57.02 8.19 12.17
CA LEU A 589 55.95 7.67 11.30
C LEU A 589 54.75 7.17 12.12
N PHE A 590 54.98 6.48 13.23
CA PHE A 590 53.92 6.06 14.15
C PHE A 590 53.27 7.24 14.89
N ILE A 591 54.04 8.24 15.32
CA ILE A 591 53.57 9.45 16.01
C ILE A 591 52.69 10.28 15.07
N VAL A 592 53.08 10.46 13.80
CA VAL A 592 52.21 11.10 12.78
C VAL A 592 50.94 10.26 12.54
N ARG A 593 51.06 8.93 12.47
CA ARG A 593 49.91 8.00 12.34
C ARG A 593 49.09 7.84 13.63
N PHE A 594 49.51 8.44 14.75
CA PHE A 594 48.81 8.44 16.03
C PHE A 594 48.15 9.80 16.31
N LEU A 595 48.86 10.91 16.06
CA LEU A 595 48.33 12.28 16.13
C LEU A 595 47.25 12.56 15.07
N ASN A 596 47.36 11.95 13.89
CA ASN A 596 46.34 12.06 12.83
C ASN A 596 45.26 10.96 12.91
N ARG A 597 45.14 10.22 14.02
CA ARG A 597 43.91 9.45 14.26
C ARG A 597 42.81 10.44 14.60
N PRO A 598 41.64 10.43 13.91
CA PRO A 598 40.48 11.12 14.46
C PRO A 598 40.24 10.56 15.85
N LYS A 599 40.00 11.44 16.84
CA LYS A 599 39.75 11.01 18.22
C LYS A 599 38.62 9.99 18.21
N ALA A 600 38.91 8.76 18.64
CA ALA A 600 37.86 7.87 19.09
C ALA A 600 37.08 8.61 20.18
N PRO A 601 35.73 8.58 20.17
CA PRO A 601 34.95 9.26 21.18
C PRO A 601 35.39 8.75 22.56
N THR A 602 35.57 9.68 23.49
CA THR A 602 35.76 9.33 24.91
C THR A 602 34.63 8.40 25.30
N ILE A 603 34.98 7.22 25.82
CA ILE A 603 34.03 6.36 26.50
C ILE A 603 33.57 7.15 27.72
N VAL A 604 32.41 7.78 27.59
CA VAL A 604 31.59 8.09 28.74
C VAL A 604 31.25 6.74 29.33
N GLU A 605 31.56 6.56 30.61
CA GLU A 605 31.11 5.44 31.40
C GLU A 605 29.59 5.34 31.24
N LEU A 606 29.13 4.33 30.50
CA LEU A 606 27.73 4.12 30.23
C LEU A 606 27.06 3.77 31.56
N GLN A 607 26.43 4.77 32.20
CA GLN A 607 25.06 4.56 32.65
C GLN A 607 24.34 3.91 31.48
N ASP A 608 23.78 2.71 31.68
CA ASP A 608 23.18 1.90 30.63
C ASP A 608 22.31 2.77 29.73
N ALA A 609 22.86 3.14 28.56
CA ALA A 609 22.07 3.83 27.57
C ALA A 609 20.96 2.86 27.19
N PRO A 610 19.68 3.28 27.21
CA PRO A 610 18.62 2.40 26.74
C PRO A 610 19.02 1.93 25.35
N LEU A 611 19.00 0.60 25.15
CA LEU A 611 19.34 -0.05 23.88
C LEU A 611 18.74 0.80 22.76
N THR A 612 19.58 1.35 21.88
CA THR A 612 19.12 2.06 20.68
C THR A 612 18.11 1.11 20.03
N GLN A 613 16.86 1.53 19.78
CA GLN A 613 15.76 0.58 19.54
C GLN A 613 16.08 -0.47 18.46
N ILE A 614 16.80 -0.03 17.42
CA ILE A 614 17.42 -0.85 16.35
C ILE A 614 18.20 -2.07 16.88
N GLY A 615 18.98 -1.94 17.95
CA GLY A 615 19.78 -3.01 18.55
C GLY A 615 19.00 -4.02 19.39
N ALA A 616 17.82 -3.64 19.93
CA ALA A 616 16.89 -4.60 20.51
C ALA A 616 16.19 -5.40 19.39
N LEU A 617 15.67 -4.67 18.40
CA LEU A 617 15.00 -5.19 17.21
C LEU A 617 15.92 -6.05 16.32
N ALA A 618 17.25 -5.89 16.38
CA ALA A 618 18.19 -6.66 15.57
C ALA A 618 18.13 -8.18 15.80
N ASN A 619 17.58 -8.62 16.93
CA ASN A 619 17.38 -10.04 17.28
C ASN A 619 15.96 -10.54 16.99
N ASP A 620 15.12 -9.73 16.33
CA ASP A 620 13.76 -10.11 15.98
C ASP A 620 13.72 -10.93 14.67
N LYS A 621 12.82 -11.91 14.63
CA LYS A 621 12.64 -12.83 13.50
C LYS A 621 12.23 -12.07 12.22
N ASN A 622 12.96 -12.31 11.13
CA ASN A 622 12.64 -11.85 9.77
C ASN A 622 12.46 -10.32 9.63
N ILE A 623 13.27 -9.53 10.33
CA ILE A 623 13.21 -8.06 10.28
C ILE A 623 14.07 -7.45 9.16
N ASP A 624 13.49 -6.50 8.42
CA ASP A 624 14.15 -5.72 7.36
C ASP A 624 14.33 -4.26 7.78
N PHE A 625 15.58 -3.87 8.03
CA PHE A 625 15.98 -2.50 8.32
C PHE A 625 16.21 -1.64 7.07
N ASN A 626 16.23 -2.23 5.87
CA ASN A 626 16.42 -1.53 4.58
C ASN A 626 15.08 -1.21 3.90
N THR A 627 14.02 -1.09 4.71
CA THR A 627 12.64 -0.81 4.28
C THR A 627 12.59 0.50 3.47
N GLN A 628 12.32 0.38 2.16
CA GLN A 628 12.25 1.53 1.24
C GLN A 628 10.94 2.28 1.40
N ILE A 629 11.04 3.61 1.55
CA ILE A 629 9.90 4.50 1.71
C ILE A 629 9.93 5.60 0.66
N GLN A 630 8.75 5.92 0.13
CA GLN A 630 8.50 7.08 -0.73
C GLN A 630 7.39 7.93 -0.09
N ALA A 631 7.64 9.23 0.09
CA ALA A 631 6.59 10.19 0.39
C ALA A 631 5.73 10.43 -0.86
N ILE A 632 4.40 10.34 -0.73
CA ILE A 632 3.45 10.51 -1.84
C ILE A 632 2.75 11.86 -1.75
N LEU A 633 2.32 12.24 -0.55
CA LEU A 633 1.54 13.45 -0.31
C LEU A 633 1.98 14.08 0.99
N SER A 634 2.39 15.35 0.97
CA SER A 634 2.59 16.14 2.19
C SER A 634 1.30 16.88 2.50
N ASN A 635 0.57 16.46 3.54
CA ASN A 635 -0.66 17.14 3.95
C ASN A 635 -0.88 17.01 5.46
N SER A 636 -1.41 18.08 6.07
CA SER A 636 -1.78 18.13 7.48
C SER A 636 -3.27 17.81 7.65
N ASN A 637 -3.67 17.30 8.82
CA ASN A 637 -5.05 16.88 9.11
C ASN A 637 -5.55 15.65 8.33
N ILE A 638 -4.64 14.75 7.92
CA ILE A 638 -5.03 13.40 7.48
C ILE A 638 -5.71 12.67 8.65
N VAL A 639 -6.82 12.01 8.35
CA VAL A 639 -7.59 11.15 9.27
C VAL A 639 -7.23 9.69 9.02
N THR A 640 -7.32 9.25 7.76
CA THR A 640 -6.93 7.90 7.36
C THR A 640 -6.57 7.84 5.87
N ALA A 641 -5.75 6.86 5.49
CA ALA A 641 -5.60 6.37 4.13
C ALA A 641 -6.41 5.08 3.93
N LEU A 642 -6.78 4.81 2.68
CA LEU A 642 -7.46 3.60 2.22
C LEU A 642 -7.20 3.40 0.71
N ILE A 643 -7.47 2.21 0.17
CA ILE A 643 -7.41 1.95 -1.28
C ILE A 643 -8.84 1.81 -1.79
N ALA A 644 -9.23 2.68 -2.71
CA ALA A 644 -10.56 2.67 -3.31
C ALA A 644 -10.44 2.54 -4.84
N ASN A 645 -11.08 1.53 -5.43
CA ASN A 645 -10.92 1.16 -6.84
C ASN A 645 -9.45 1.15 -7.31
N ASN A 646 -8.58 0.45 -6.57
CA ASN A 646 -7.13 0.35 -6.80
C ASN A 646 -6.35 1.69 -6.79
N ASN A 647 -6.97 2.79 -6.38
CA ASN A 647 -6.32 4.09 -6.22
C ASN A 647 -6.16 4.42 -4.73
N PRO A 648 -4.95 4.80 -4.27
CA PRO A 648 -4.76 5.31 -2.91
C PRO A 648 -5.62 6.55 -2.69
N THR A 649 -6.40 6.55 -1.62
CA THR A 649 -7.33 7.61 -1.27
C THR A 649 -7.08 8.02 0.18
N VAL A 650 -6.90 9.32 0.40
CA VAL A 650 -6.63 9.91 1.71
C VAL A 650 -7.85 10.71 2.13
N VAL A 651 -8.40 10.41 3.30
CA VAL A 651 -9.45 11.22 3.91
C VAL A 651 -8.78 12.16 4.91
N THR A 652 -8.93 13.46 4.69
CA THR A 652 -8.59 14.51 5.66
C THR A 652 -9.84 14.87 6.47
N LYS A 653 -9.70 15.72 7.48
CA LYS A 653 -10.86 16.24 8.23
C LYS A 653 -11.92 16.92 7.34
N ASN A 654 -11.51 17.55 6.24
CA ASN A 654 -12.36 18.44 5.44
C ASN A 654 -12.44 18.04 3.96
N SER A 655 -11.72 17.02 3.51
CA SER A 655 -11.63 16.64 2.09
C SER A 655 -11.27 15.17 1.90
N VAL A 656 -11.56 14.65 0.70
CA VAL A 656 -11.10 13.35 0.21
C VAL A 656 -10.14 13.60 -0.94
N ILE A 657 -8.94 13.03 -0.88
CA ILE A 657 -7.90 13.17 -1.91
C ILE A 657 -7.71 11.81 -2.57
N VAL A 658 -8.04 11.68 -3.86
CA VAL A 658 -7.85 10.45 -4.63
C VAL A 658 -6.58 10.61 -5.48
N LEU A 659 -5.64 9.67 -5.37
CA LEU A 659 -4.40 9.67 -6.13
C LEU A 659 -4.58 8.84 -7.42
N GLN A 660 -5.15 9.46 -8.46
CA GLN A 660 -5.30 8.85 -9.78
C GLN A 660 -4.04 9.12 -10.62
N ASN A 661 -3.46 8.10 -11.26
CA ASN A 661 -2.23 8.23 -12.06
C ASN A 661 -1.03 8.88 -11.33
N LYS A 662 -1.02 8.86 -9.99
CA LYS A 662 -0.09 9.57 -9.08
C LYS A 662 -0.29 11.09 -8.95
N GLU A 663 -1.35 11.65 -9.53
CA GLU A 663 -1.76 13.04 -9.30
C GLU A 663 -2.84 13.09 -8.20
N PRO A 664 -2.69 13.94 -7.16
CA PRO A 664 -3.69 14.09 -6.12
C PRO A 664 -4.85 14.97 -6.59
N LYS A 665 -6.07 14.41 -6.62
CA LYS A 665 -7.30 15.15 -6.89
C LYS A 665 -8.12 15.28 -5.60
N GLU A 666 -8.33 16.51 -5.15
CA GLU A 666 -9.00 16.82 -3.88
C GLU A 666 -10.48 17.18 -4.07
N PHE A 667 -11.33 16.61 -3.21
CA PHE A 667 -12.78 16.79 -3.18
C PHE A 667 -13.19 17.28 -1.77
N PRO A 668 -13.68 18.52 -1.61
CA PRO A 668 -14.07 19.03 -0.29
C PRO A 668 -15.32 18.33 0.23
N ILE A 669 -15.30 17.95 1.51
CA ILE A 669 -16.45 17.39 2.22
C ILE A 669 -17.51 18.52 2.37
N PRO A 670 -18.81 18.24 2.14
CA PRO A 670 -19.88 19.23 2.32
C PRO A 670 -19.90 19.85 3.73
N ALA A 671 -19.92 21.18 3.79
CA ALA A 671 -19.77 21.94 5.05
C ALA A 671 -20.92 21.72 6.07
N ASP A 672 -22.07 21.23 5.62
CA ASP A 672 -23.24 20.86 6.44
C ASP A 672 -23.09 19.50 7.14
N SER A 673 -22.03 18.76 6.84
CA SER A 673 -21.85 17.35 7.22
C SER A 673 -20.86 17.13 8.37
N GLY A 674 -20.10 18.17 8.75
CA GLY A 674 -19.09 18.10 9.81
C GLY A 674 -17.74 17.56 9.35
N ALA A 675 -16.77 17.50 10.27
CA ALA A 675 -15.41 17.04 9.99
C ALA A 675 -15.31 15.51 10.09
N ALA A 676 -14.52 14.89 9.21
CA ALA A 676 -14.26 13.45 9.25
C ALA A 676 -13.47 13.03 10.50
N ILE A 677 -13.92 11.95 11.15
CA ILE A 677 -13.25 11.30 12.29
C ILE A 677 -12.69 9.93 11.90
N SER A 678 -13.41 9.18 11.05
CA SER A 678 -12.93 7.91 10.52
C SER A 678 -13.53 7.65 9.13
N ALA A 679 -12.90 6.77 8.35
CA ALA A 679 -13.44 6.34 7.07
C ALA A 679 -13.08 4.88 6.77
N THR A 680 -13.91 4.22 5.97
CA THR A 680 -13.74 2.82 5.55
C THR A 680 -14.25 2.63 4.12
N TYR A 681 -13.84 1.56 3.43
CA TYR A 681 -14.13 1.35 2.01
C TYR A 681 -15.04 0.14 1.78
N MET A 682 -16.27 0.43 1.32
CA MET A 682 -17.21 -0.60 0.87
C MET A 682 -16.92 -0.97 -0.58
N LYS A 683 -16.12 -2.02 -0.77
CA LYS A 683 -15.69 -2.53 -2.08
C LYS A 683 -16.86 -2.85 -3.00
N ASP A 684 -17.89 -3.52 -2.50
CA ASP A 684 -19.03 -4.03 -3.28
C ASP A 684 -19.86 -2.94 -3.98
N LEU A 685 -19.83 -1.71 -3.46
CA LEU A 685 -20.52 -0.55 -4.05
C LEU A 685 -19.54 0.54 -4.54
N SER A 686 -18.22 0.30 -4.43
CA SER A 686 -17.18 1.30 -4.65
C SER A 686 -17.42 2.63 -3.92
N LEU A 687 -17.76 2.56 -2.62
CA LEU A 687 -18.05 3.73 -1.79
C LEU A 687 -17.06 3.86 -0.62
N VAL A 688 -16.48 5.04 -0.46
CA VAL A 688 -15.77 5.43 0.77
C VAL A 688 -16.81 5.97 1.75
N LEU A 689 -17.03 5.26 2.85
CA LEU A 689 -17.91 5.67 3.93
C LEU A 689 -17.12 6.49 4.95
N ILE A 690 -17.59 7.69 5.26
CA ILE A 690 -16.92 8.66 6.12
C ILE A 690 -17.83 8.97 7.29
N PHE A 691 -17.33 8.77 8.50
CA PHE A 691 -18.03 9.08 9.74
C PHE A 691 -17.54 10.43 10.29
N THR A 692 -18.48 11.31 10.59
CA THR A 692 -18.20 12.70 10.97
C THR A 692 -18.50 13.00 12.44
N ASP A 693 -17.88 14.08 12.93
CA ASP A 693 -18.13 14.63 14.27
C ASP A 693 -19.60 14.95 14.57
N SER A 694 -20.37 15.32 13.56
CA SER A 694 -21.83 15.53 13.62
C SER A 694 -22.67 14.24 13.71
N ASN A 695 -22.01 13.08 13.88
CA ASN A 695 -22.61 11.75 13.96
C ASN A 695 -23.38 11.33 12.70
N LYS A 696 -22.89 11.71 11.51
CA LYS A 696 -23.44 11.34 10.19
C LYS A 696 -22.49 10.42 9.42
N ILE A 697 -23.06 9.57 8.54
CA ILE A 697 -22.29 8.80 7.54
C ILE A 697 -22.48 9.42 6.16
N LEU A 698 -21.40 9.95 5.59
CA LEU A 698 -21.31 10.28 4.17
C LEU A 698 -20.79 9.10 3.38
N SER A 699 -21.20 9.00 2.11
CA SER A 699 -20.57 8.13 1.12
C SER A 699 -19.99 8.97 -0.01
N PHE A 700 -18.70 8.86 -0.24
CA PHE A 700 -18.01 9.40 -1.40
C PHE A 700 -17.82 8.28 -2.44
N SER A 701 -18.19 8.53 -3.69
CA SER A 701 -17.96 7.61 -4.80
C SER A 701 -16.72 8.06 -5.60
N PRO A 702 -15.61 7.31 -5.61
CA PRO A 702 -14.43 7.65 -6.41
C PRO A 702 -14.66 7.53 -7.92
N ILE A 703 -15.77 6.93 -8.35
CA ILE A 703 -16.15 6.76 -9.76
C ILE A 703 -16.95 7.97 -10.26
N SER A 704 -17.94 8.41 -9.48
CA SER A 704 -18.81 9.53 -9.86
C SER A 704 -18.39 10.88 -9.25
N GLU A 705 -17.34 10.87 -8.43
CA GLU A 705 -16.71 12.03 -7.78
C GLU A 705 -17.66 12.85 -6.88
N LYS A 706 -18.72 12.19 -6.40
CA LYS A 706 -19.80 12.82 -5.64
C LYS A 706 -19.90 12.27 -4.23
N PHE A 707 -20.24 13.17 -3.31
CA PHE A 707 -20.73 12.85 -1.98
C PHE A 707 -22.24 12.62 -2.01
N ALA A 708 -22.72 11.68 -1.20
CA ALA A 708 -24.11 11.50 -0.86
C ALA A 708 -24.23 11.28 0.65
N SER A 709 -25.27 11.85 1.26
CA SER A 709 -25.63 11.57 2.65
C SER A 709 -26.31 10.21 2.75
N ASN A 710 -26.02 9.46 3.82
CA ASN A 710 -26.72 8.21 4.12
C ASN A 710 -27.58 8.41 5.35
N ASN A 711 -28.87 8.07 5.25
CA ASN A 711 -29.71 7.93 6.43
C ASN A 711 -29.24 6.70 7.23
N ILE A 712 -29.07 6.84 8.55
CA ILE A 712 -28.62 5.80 9.46
C ILE A 712 -28.94 6.19 10.90
N ASP A 713 -29.52 5.28 11.69
CA ASP A 713 -29.70 5.51 13.14
C ASP A 713 -28.43 5.19 13.94
N LEU A 714 -27.66 6.24 14.23
CA LEU A 714 -26.52 6.19 15.15
C LEU A 714 -26.87 6.62 16.58
N SER A 715 -28.14 6.47 16.99
CA SER A 715 -28.54 6.66 18.40
C SER A 715 -27.67 5.82 19.34
N ASN A 716 -27.20 6.48 20.40
CA ASN A 716 -26.32 5.96 21.46
C ASN A 716 -24.88 5.59 21.05
N ILE A 717 -24.54 5.67 19.76
CA ILE A 717 -23.17 5.44 19.25
C ILE A 717 -22.38 6.77 19.30
N SER A 718 -21.10 6.69 19.64
CA SER A 718 -20.18 7.86 19.64
C SER A 718 -19.59 8.11 18.24
N SER A 719 -19.40 9.39 17.88
CA SER A 719 -18.84 9.79 16.58
C SER A 719 -17.37 9.39 16.33
N GLY A 720 -16.69 8.84 17.34
CA GLY A 720 -15.37 8.20 17.23
C GLY A 720 -15.37 6.67 17.30
N SER A 721 -16.54 6.03 17.23
CA SER A 721 -16.64 4.56 17.22
C SER A 721 -15.92 3.95 16.01
N PRO A 722 -15.09 2.89 16.18
CA PRO A 722 -14.48 2.18 15.05
C PRO A 722 -15.52 1.62 14.08
N ILE A 723 -15.27 1.80 12.78
CA ILE A 723 -16.14 1.35 11.70
C ILE A 723 -15.39 0.42 10.74
N GLY A 724 -16.13 -0.50 10.12
CA GLY A 724 -15.61 -1.38 9.08
C GLY A 724 -16.70 -1.90 8.17
N THR A 725 -16.33 -2.47 7.03
CA THR A 725 -17.27 -2.96 6.02
C THR A 725 -16.99 -4.40 5.66
N TYR A 726 -18.05 -5.17 5.43
CA TYR A 726 -17.95 -6.49 4.82
C TYR A 726 -19.19 -6.77 3.99
N LEU A 727 -18.98 -7.13 2.72
CA LEU A 727 -20.00 -7.06 1.67
C LEU A 727 -20.66 -5.67 1.69
N THR A 728 -21.97 -5.61 1.47
CA THR A 728 -22.76 -4.38 1.60
C THR A 728 -23.10 -3.99 3.04
N TYR A 729 -22.54 -4.62 4.08
CA TYR A 729 -22.84 -4.23 5.47
C TYR A 729 -21.81 -3.24 6.04
N LEU A 730 -22.31 -2.22 6.74
CA LEU A 730 -21.50 -1.38 7.62
C LEU A 730 -21.54 -1.95 9.04
N TYR A 731 -20.38 -2.08 9.66
CA TYR A 731 -20.20 -2.49 11.05
C TYR A 731 -19.71 -1.29 11.86
N VAL A 732 -20.30 -1.09 13.04
CA VAL A 732 -19.95 -0.01 13.95
C VAL A 732 -19.81 -0.58 15.35
N LEU A 733 -18.66 -0.34 15.99
CA LEU A 733 -18.37 -0.83 17.34
C LEU A 733 -18.79 0.20 18.40
N ASP A 734 -19.71 -0.20 19.27
CA ASP A 734 -20.17 0.60 20.40
C ASP A 734 -19.44 0.15 21.68
N GLN A 735 -18.45 0.96 22.09
CA GLN A 735 -17.66 0.76 23.31
C GLN A 735 -18.50 0.87 24.58
N LYS A 736 -19.58 1.69 24.58
CA LYS A 736 -20.39 1.94 25.78
C LYS A 736 -21.31 0.76 26.09
N ASN A 737 -21.92 0.20 25.03
CA ASN A 737 -22.85 -0.92 25.16
C ASN A 737 -22.20 -2.29 24.94
N ASN A 738 -20.86 -2.35 24.76
CA ASN A 738 -20.09 -3.57 24.46
C ASN A 738 -20.70 -4.40 23.32
N GLN A 739 -21.05 -3.74 22.22
CA GLN A 739 -21.77 -4.35 21.11
C GLN A 739 -21.18 -3.94 19.76
N ILE A 740 -21.23 -4.84 18.78
CA ILE A 740 -20.92 -4.52 17.39
C ILE A 740 -22.23 -4.53 16.63
N TYR A 741 -22.66 -3.36 16.15
CA TYR A 741 -23.87 -3.24 15.35
C TYR A 741 -23.54 -3.42 13.87
N ARG A 742 -24.38 -4.20 13.19
CA ARG A 742 -24.33 -4.39 11.73
C ARG A 742 -25.56 -3.76 11.09
N PHE A 743 -25.30 -2.87 10.14
CA PHE A 743 -26.27 -2.09 9.40
C PHE A 743 -26.37 -2.61 7.95
N PRO A 744 -27.54 -3.11 7.50
CA PRO A 744 -27.77 -3.46 6.09
C PRO A 744 -27.91 -2.20 5.23
N ARG A 745 -27.61 -2.27 3.93
CA ARG A 745 -28.02 -1.21 2.98
C ARG A 745 -29.53 -1.13 2.86
N ALA A 746 -30.03 0.09 2.70
CA ALA A 746 -31.41 0.41 2.37
C ALA A 746 -31.43 1.59 1.39
N ASP A 747 -32.60 1.91 0.83
CA ASP A 747 -32.75 3.07 -0.03
C ASP A 747 -32.40 4.36 0.73
N GLY A 748 -31.53 5.18 0.14
CA GLY A 748 -31.03 6.40 0.76
C GLY A 748 -30.03 6.21 1.91
N GLY A 749 -29.57 4.99 2.21
CA GLY A 749 -28.53 4.78 3.23
C GLY A 749 -28.48 3.37 3.81
N PHE A 750 -28.74 3.28 5.12
CA PHE A 750 -28.68 2.06 5.90
C PHE A 750 -30.00 1.83 6.65
N GLY A 751 -30.40 0.56 6.76
CA GLY A 751 -31.56 0.15 7.53
C GLY A 751 -31.27 -0.01 9.02
N GLU A 752 -32.26 -0.53 9.74
CA GLU A 752 -32.22 -0.83 11.17
C GLU A 752 -30.97 -1.62 11.59
N LYS A 753 -30.40 -1.25 12.75
CA LYS A 753 -29.19 -1.89 13.29
C LYS A 753 -29.49 -3.25 13.90
N THR A 754 -28.65 -4.23 13.57
CA THR A 754 -28.72 -5.58 14.14
C THR A 754 -27.52 -5.86 15.03
N SER A 755 -27.74 -6.35 16.25
CA SER A 755 -26.65 -6.80 17.14
C SER A 755 -25.92 -7.98 16.50
N TRP A 756 -24.62 -7.81 16.23
CA TRP A 756 -23.80 -8.85 15.62
C TRP A 756 -23.03 -9.67 16.67
N LEU A 757 -22.52 -9.02 17.72
CA LEU A 757 -21.87 -9.70 18.83
C LEU A 757 -22.91 -10.39 19.72
N LYS A 758 -22.68 -11.68 19.98
CA LYS A 758 -23.55 -12.57 20.75
C LYS A 758 -22.93 -12.97 22.10
N ASP A 759 -21.62 -12.85 22.22
CA ASP A 759 -20.87 -13.11 23.45
C ASP A 759 -20.75 -11.82 24.30
N SER A 760 -20.65 -11.97 25.62
CA SER A 760 -20.59 -10.85 26.58
C SER A 760 -19.16 -10.30 26.77
N THR A 761 -18.41 -10.14 25.69
CA THR A 761 -17.01 -9.68 25.72
C THR A 761 -16.95 -8.17 25.89
N SER A 762 -16.09 -7.68 26.80
CA SER A 762 -15.85 -6.24 26.94
C SER A 762 -15.18 -5.67 25.70
N LEU A 763 -15.72 -4.56 25.17
CA LEU A 763 -15.17 -3.80 24.05
C LEU A 763 -14.80 -2.35 24.46
N ALA A 764 -14.88 -2.02 25.75
CA ALA A 764 -14.72 -0.65 26.25
C ALA A 764 -13.41 0.03 25.83
N ASN A 765 -12.32 -0.74 25.71
CA ASN A 765 -10.97 -0.26 25.39
C ASN A 765 -10.55 -0.57 23.94
N VAL A 766 -11.50 -0.87 23.04
CA VAL A 766 -11.17 -1.20 21.64
C VAL A 766 -10.78 0.05 20.86
N SER A 767 -9.54 0.11 20.37
CA SER A 767 -8.99 1.26 19.65
C SER A 767 -9.23 1.22 18.14
N GLU A 768 -9.19 0.04 17.52
CA GLU A 768 -9.34 -0.15 16.08
C GLU A 768 -9.95 -1.53 15.76
N ILE A 769 -10.65 -1.61 14.63
CA ILE A 769 -11.17 -2.85 14.06
C ILE A 769 -10.78 -2.99 12.59
N THR A 770 -10.61 -4.23 12.15
CA THR A 770 -10.47 -4.58 10.73
C THR A 770 -11.27 -5.85 10.44
N ILE A 771 -11.75 -6.01 9.20
CA ILE A 771 -12.77 -7.02 8.87
C ILE A 771 -12.39 -7.77 7.59
N ASP A 772 -12.30 -9.10 7.69
CA ASP A 772 -12.39 -10.03 6.56
C ASP A 772 -13.70 -10.85 6.65
N ASP A 773 -13.66 -12.18 6.76
CA ASP A 773 -14.81 -12.99 7.23
C ASP A 773 -14.91 -12.96 8.78
N ASN A 774 -13.83 -12.55 9.44
CA ASN A 774 -13.73 -12.35 10.88
C ASN A 774 -13.60 -10.85 11.18
N ILE A 775 -14.06 -10.43 12.35
CA ILE A 775 -13.72 -9.10 12.90
C ILE A 775 -12.51 -9.28 13.80
N TYR A 776 -11.44 -8.54 13.53
CA TYR A 776 -10.29 -8.40 14.42
C TYR A 776 -10.37 -7.04 15.11
N ALA A 777 -10.12 -7.00 16.41
CA ALA A 777 -10.18 -5.78 17.21
C ALA A 777 -8.96 -5.68 18.14
N ILE A 778 -8.35 -4.50 18.24
CA ILE A 778 -7.29 -4.23 19.22
C ILE A 778 -7.95 -3.77 20.52
N SER A 779 -7.72 -4.48 21.64
CA SER A 779 -8.08 -4.05 23.00
C SER A 779 -6.90 -4.30 23.95
N ASP A 780 -6.52 -3.30 24.75
CA ASP A 780 -5.50 -3.43 25.81
C ASP A 780 -4.17 -4.09 25.34
N ASN A 781 -3.69 -3.67 24.17
CA ASN A 781 -2.52 -4.23 23.49
C ASN A 781 -2.63 -5.75 23.20
N LYS A 782 -3.83 -6.22 22.84
CA LYS A 782 -4.11 -7.59 22.36
C LYS A 782 -5.06 -7.56 21.17
N VAL A 783 -4.94 -8.55 20.29
CA VAL A 783 -5.86 -8.73 19.16
C VAL A 783 -6.92 -9.76 19.52
N LEU A 784 -8.17 -9.32 19.63
CA LEU A 784 -9.35 -10.18 19.75
C LEU A 784 -9.83 -10.56 18.36
N LYS A 785 -10.19 -11.84 18.15
CA LYS A 785 -10.79 -12.34 16.91
C LYS A 785 -12.23 -12.77 17.17
N PHE A 786 -13.15 -12.31 16.32
CA PHE A 786 -14.55 -12.67 16.38
C PHE A 786 -15.02 -13.32 15.08
N PHE A 787 -15.73 -14.44 15.19
CA PHE A 787 -16.34 -15.16 14.07
C PHE A 787 -17.84 -15.35 14.30
N LYS A 788 -18.67 -14.92 13.35
CA LYS A 788 -20.15 -15.06 13.40
C LYS A 788 -20.79 -14.53 14.70
N GLY A 789 -20.19 -13.53 15.32
CA GLY A 789 -20.63 -12.92 16.58
C GLY A 789 -20.06 -13.53 17.87
N LYS A 790 -19.10 -14.45 17.78
CA LYS A 790 -18.46 -15.10 18.94
C LYS A 790 -16.96 -14.89 18.99
N VAL A 791 -16.37 -14.87 20.18
CA VAL A 791 -14.90 -14.87 20.35
C VAL A 791 -14.32 -16.20 19.87
N VAL A 792 -13.17 -16.14 19.22
CA VAL A 792 -12.35 -17.29 18.84
C VAL A 792 -10.98 -17.14 19.47
N ASP A 793 -10.46 -18.21 20.07
CA ASP A 793 -9.09 -18.25 20.58
C ASP A 793 -8.11 -17.95 19.44
N PHE A 794 -7.41 -16.83 19.55
CA PHE A 794 -6.46 -16.34 18.56
C PHE A 794 -5.25 -15.76 19.29
N THR A 795 -4.07 -16.25 18.94
CA THR A 795 -2.80 -15.85 19.55
C THR A 795 -1.80 -15.57 18.45
N LEU A 796 -1.22 -14.37 18.46
CA LEU A 796 -0.17 -13.99 17.54
C LEU A 796 1.20 -14.42 18.08
N GLU A 797 2.08 -14.86 17.20
CA GLU A 797 3.48 -15.18 17.53
C GLU A 797 4.16 -13.92 18.10
N ALA A 798 4.78 -14.09 19.27
CA ALA A 798 5.55 -13.03 19.92
C ALA A 798 6.95 -12.93 19.28
N SER A 799 7.46 -11.71 19.14
CA SER A 799 8.87 -11.47 18.79
C SER A 799 9.75 -11.30 20.03
N THR A 800 11.07 -11.33 19.83
CA THR A 800 12.06 -11.09 20.91
C THR A 800 11.83 -9.73 21.57
N THR A 801 11.60 -8.70 20.76
CA THR A 801 11.07 -7.40 21.21
C THR A 801 9.54 -7.45 21.27
N PRO A 802 8.88 -7.15 22.40
CA PRO A 802 7.42 -7.15 22.51
C PRO A 802 6.74 -6.26 21.47
N ILE A 803 5.75 -6.79 20.76
CA ILE A 803 4.99 -6.07 19.73
C ILE A 803 3.90 -5.24 20.41
N ASN A 804 3.84 -3.95 20.05
CA ASN A 804 2.73 -3.08 20.40
C ASN A 804 1.74 -3.04 19.22
N PHE A 805 0.47 -3.34 19.49
CA PHE A 805 -0.62 -3.35 18.51
C PHE A 805 -1.25 -1.95 18.48
N ASP A 806 -0.67 -1.03 17.70
CA ASP A 806 -1.24 0.32 17.52
C ASP A 806 -2.25 0.37 16.36
N LYS A 807 -1.94 -0.35 15.27
CA LYS A 807 -2.82 -0.49 14.10
C LYS A 807 -2.90 -1.92 13.60
N ILE A 808 -4.04 -2.27 13.02
CA ILE A 808 -4.30 -3.59 12.42
C ILE A 808 -5.03 -3.44 11.09
N TYR A 809 -4.55 -4.11 10.05
CA TYR A 809 -5.17 -4.05 8.72
C TYR A 809 -5.22 -5.42 8.04
N THR A 810 -6.41 -5.79 7.59
CA THR A 810 -6.62 -6.86 6.63
C THR A 810 -7.94 -6.63 5.88
N THR A 811 -8.14 -7.36 4.78
CA THR A 811 -9.41 -7.38 4.02
C THR A 811 -9.66 -8.81 3.52
N PRO A 812 -10.83 -9.13 2.96
CA PRO A 812 -11.07 -10.43 2.32
C PRO A 812 -10.11 -10.78 1.17
N ASP A 813 -9.49 -9.77 0.55
CA ASP A 813 -8.55 -9.95 -0.57
C ASP A 813 -7.10 -10.20 -0.12
N LEU A 814 -6.78 -9.92 1.15
CA LEU A 814 -5.42 -10.03 1.68
C LEU A 814 -5.17 -11.40 2.30
N GLN A 815 -4.03 -12.00 1.92
CA GLN A 815 -3.56 -13.28 2.46
C GLN A 815 -2.99 -13.13 3.87
N ASN A 816 -2.48 -11.95 4.21
CA ASN A 816 -1.84 -11.69 5.50
C ASN A 816 -2.66 -10.75 6.40
N LEU A 817 -2.31 -10.75 7.68
CA LEU A 817 -2.76 -9.79 8.69
C LEU A 817 -1.60 -8.86 9.02
N TYR A 818 -1.77 -7.55 8.83
CA TYR A 818 -0.72 -6.58 9.08
C TYR A 818 -0.96 -5.84 10.38
N VAL A 819 0.10 -5.64 11.16
CA VAL A 819 0.10 -4.91 12.44
C VAL A 819 1.16 -3.82 12.40
N LEU A 820 0.80 -2.59 12.79
CA LEU A 820 1.76 -1.51 12.99
C LEU A 820 2.04 -1.33 14.48
N ASP A 821 3.33 -1.23 14.80
CA ASP A 821 3.89 -0.97 16.12
C ASP A 821 4.67 0.36 16.00
N THR A 822 4.02 1.45 16.43
CA THR A 822 4.56 2.80 16.33
C THR A 822 5.67 3.03 17.36
N GLN A 823 5.56 2.39 18.53
CA GLN A 823 6.54 2.49 19.61
C GLN A 823 7.91 1.96 19.17
N ASN A 824 7.95 0.83 18.47
CA ASN A 824 9.15 0.21 17.92
C ASN A 824 9.38 0.54 16.42
N SER A 825 8.58 1.44 15.84
CA SER A 825 8.71 1.89 14.44
C SER A 825 8.78 0.74 13.43
N ARG A 826 7.88 -0.25 13.56
CA ARG A 826 7.84 -1.44 12.70
C ARG A 826 6.44 -1.81 12.21
N LEU A 827 6.39 -2.40 11.02
CA LEU A 827 5.23 -3.05 10.42
C LEU A 827 5.47 -4.57 10.41
N VAL A 828 4.59 -5.33 11.06
CA VAL A 828 4.67 -6.80 11.15
C VAL A 828 3.63 -7.43 10.24
N SER A 829 4.06 -8.34 9.36
CA SER A 829 3.18 -9.20 8.56
C SER A 829 3.03 -10.56 9.24
N TYR A 830 1.79 -10.93 9.53
CA TYR A 830 1.39 -12.22 10.09
C TYR A 830 0.61 -13.06 9.08
N SER A 831 0.74 -14.39 9.14
CA SER A 831 -0.26 -15.27 8.51
C SER A 831 -1.60 -15.15 9.24
N LYS A 832 -2.71 -15.54 8.59
CA LYS A 832 -4.06 -15.55 9.23
C LYS A 832 -4.16 -16.50 10.44
N ASP A 833 -3.21 -17.42 10.58
CA ASP A 833 -3.04 -18.31 11.74
C ASP A 833 -2.23 -17.68 12.88
N GLY A 834 -1.60 -16.53 12.64
CA GLY A 834 -0.88 -15.74 13.64
C GLY A 834 0.64 -15.89 13.66
N ASN A 835 1.27 -16.56 12.68
CA ASN A 835 2.74 -16.67 12.63
C ASN A 835 3.38 -15.42 11.99
N ILE A 836 4.49 -14.92 12.54
CA ILE A 836 5.28 -13.82 11.94
C ILE A 836 5.93 -14.32 10.65
N LEU A 837 5.63 -13.64 9.55
CA LEU A 837 6.21 -13.88 8.23
C LEU A 837 7.41 -12.96 7.98
N VAL A 838 7.20 -11.64 8.04
CA VAL A 838 8.22 -10.60 7.80
C VAL A 838 7.93 -9.39 8.69
N GLN A 839 8.97 -8.70 9.15
CA GLN A 839 8.86 -7.42 9.85
C GLN A 839 9.64 -6.36 9.06
N TYR A 840 9.11 -5.14 8.98
CA TYR A 840 9.70 -4.01 8.27
C TYR A 840 9.94 -2.89 9.28
N HIS A 841 11.17 -2.42 9.47
CA HIS A 841 11.49 -1.33 10.39
C HIS A 841 11.81 -0.04 9.63
N ASN A 842 11.19 1.07 10.03
CA ASN A 842 11.59 2.40 9.62
C ASN A 842 11.09 3.47 10.61
N GLU A 843 11.95 4.41 11.00
CA GLU A 843 11.63 5.49 11.95
C GLU A 843 10.41 6.35 11.54
N ALA A 844 10.08 6.41 10.24
CA ALA A 844 8.90 7.12 9.74
C ALA A 844 7.56 6.54 10.24
N PHE A 845 7.54 5.32 10.79
CA PHE A 845 6.33 4.68 11.31
C PHE A 845 5.93 5.16 12.72
N LYS A 846 6.79 5.94 13.38
CA LYS A 846 6.58 6.41 14.76
C LYS A 846 5.34 7.28 14.94
N ASP A 847 5.03 8.11 13.95
CA ASP A 847 3.92 9.09 13.99
C ASP A 847 2.75 8.67 13.07
N ALA A 848 2.52 7.36 12.94
CA ALA A 848 1.50 6.80 12.06
C ALA A 848 0.09 6.85 12.66
N LEU A 849 -0.87 7.22 11.81
CA LEU A 849 -2.29 7.42 12.12
C LEU A 849 -3.17 6.28 11.61
N SER A 850 -2.84 5.73 10.44
CA SER A 850 -3.54 4.60 9.83
C SER A 850 -2.61 3.75 8.97
N LEU A 851 -2.99 2.50 8.78
CA LEU A 851 -2.33 1.53 7.91
C LEU A 851 -3.31 1.06 6.82
N THR A 852 -2.79 0.84 5.61
CA THR A 852 -3.51 0.20 4.51
C THR A 852 -2.51 -0.56 3.66
N VAL A 853 -2.89 -1.74 3.15
CA VAL A 853 -1.97 -2.61 2.41
C VAL A 853 -2.56 -3.07 1.08
N ASP A 854 -1.70 -3.04 0.06
CA ASP A 854 -1.89 -3.57 -1.28
C ASP A 854 -0.87 -4.70 -1.52
N GLU A 855 -1.26 -5.95 -1.28
CA GLU A 855 -0.42 -7.12 -1.58
C GLU A 855 -0.18 -7.30 -3.09
N GLN A 856 -1.12 -6.87 -3.95
CA GLN A 856 -1.02 -7.06 -5.40
C GLN A 856 0.10 -6.20 -5.99
N ASN A 857 0.18 -4.93 -5.55
CA ASN A 857 1.23 -4.00 -5.96
C ASN A 857 2.47 -4.05 -5.04
N LYS A 858 2.45 -4.88 -3.99
CA LYS A 858 3.50 -4.96 -2.94
C LYS A 858 3.78 -3.61 -2.26
N LEU A 859 2.74 -2.88 -1.90
CA LEU A 859 2.85 -1.57 -1.24
C LEU A 859 2.01 -1.54 0.04
N ALA A 860 2.56 -0.98 1.11
CA ALA A 860 1.76 -0.52 2.25
C ALA A 860 1.72 1.01 2.26
N TYR A 861 0.54 1.58 2.43
CA TYR A 861 0.31 3.01 2.58
C TYR A 861 0.09 3.32 4.07
N ILE A 862 0.89 4.23 4.60
CA ILE A 862 0.82 4.65 6.01
C ILE A 862 0.53 6.15 6.03
N ALA A 863 -0.57 6.54 6.67
CA ALA A 863 -0.85 7.92 6.97
C ALA A 863 -0.04 8.34 8.20
N THR A 864 0.59 9.51 8.16
CA THR A 864 1.33 10.11 9.27
C THR A 864 0.86 11.53 9.51
N LEU A 865 1.26 12.15 10.63
CA LEU A 865 0.99 13.57 10.91
C LEU A 865 1.50 14.54 9.82
N ALA A 866 2.52 14.14 9.06
CA ALA A 866 3.14 14.97 8.01
C ALA A 866 2.57 14.71 6.60
N GLY A 867 1.92 13.56 6.36
CA GLY A 867 1.56 13.14 5.02
C GLY A 867 1.34 11.64 4.84
N LEU A 868 1.14 11.23 3.58
CA LEU A 868 1.06 9.83 3.16
C LEU A 868 2.44 9.34 2.71
N ILE A 869 2.89 8.21 3.26
CA ILE A 869 4.07 7.49 2.80
C ILE A 869 3.66 6.11 2.26
N SER A 870 4.36 5.63 1.23
CA SER A 870 4.30 4.23 0.79
C SER A 870 5.58 3.48 1.13
N VAL A 871 5.40 2.23 1.51
CA VAL A 871 6.44 1.28 1.90
C VAL A 871 6.42 0.11 0.91
N THR A 872 7.58 -0.25 0.37
CA THR A 872 7.70 -1.43 -0.50
C THR A 872 7.72 -2.71 0.32
N LEU A 873 6.82 -3.64 0.03
CA LEU A 873 6.78 -4.99 0.60
C LEU A 873 7.55 -5.98 -0.29
N GLN A 874 8.04 -7.09 0.28
CA GLN A 874 8.91 -8.05 -0.44
C GLN A 874 8.14 -9.07 -1.30
#